data_AF-A0A7F8R8P8-F1
#
_entry.id   AF-A0A7F8R8P8-F1
#
_cell.length_a   1.000
_cell.length_b   1.000
_cell.length_c   1.000
_cell.angle_alpha   90.00
_cell.angle_beta   90.00
_cell.angle_gamma   90.00
#
_symmetry.space_group_name_H-M   'P 1'
#
loop_
_entity.id
_entity.type
_entity.pdbx_description
1 polymer ?
#
loop_
_entity_poly.entity_id
_entity_poly.type
_entity_poly.pdbx_seq_one_letter_code
_entity_poly.pdbx_strand_id
1 'polypeptide(L)'
;RSWSLFATSPSGVEQTKQCKEEPKEEKVVKPESVLIKRRLSAQGQAISVVGSLSSMSTLEEEAPQAKRRPEPIIPVTQPRLAGAGGRKKIFRLSDVLKPLTDTQVEAMKLGAVKRILRAEKAVACSGAAQVRIKILASLVTQFDSGLKAEVLSFILEDVRARLDLAFAWLYQEYNAYLAAGASGTLDKYEDCLIRLLSGLQEKPDQKDGIFTKVVLEAPLITESALEVIRKYCEDESRTYLGMSTLRDLIFKRPSRQFQYLHVLLDLSSHEKDKVRSQALLFIKRMYEKEQLREYVEKFALNYLQLLVHPNPPSVLFGADKDTEVAAPWTEETVKQCLYLYLALLPQNHKLIHELAAVYTEAIADIKRTVLRVIEQPIRGMGMNSPELLLLVENCPKGAETLVTRCLHSLTDKVPPSPELVKRVRDLYHKRLPDVRFLIPVLNGLEKKEVIQALPKLIKLNPIVVKEVFNRLLGTQHGEGNSALSPLNPGELLIALHNIDSVKCDMKSIIKATNLCFAERNVYTSEVLAVVMQQLMEQSPLPMLLMRTVIQSLTMYPRLGGFVMNILSRLIMKQVWKYPKVWEGFIKCCQRTKPQSFQVILQLPPQQLGAVFDKCPELREPLLAHVRSFTPHQQAHIPNSIMTILEASGKQEPEAKEVPAGPLEEDDLEPLALAPAPAPAPRPPQDLIGLRLAQEKALKRQLEEEQKLKPGGVGAPSSSSSSSTRPGPPQPEETIDFREEGPECETPAIFISMDDDSGLTEAALLDSSLEGPLPKEAAGGLTSKEERSPQTLTPAGEDTMKTPSPAAEESGEPESKGNS
;
A
#
# COMPACT_ATOMS: atom_id res chain seq x y z
N ARG A 1 -5.42 -37.35 6.08
CA ARG A 1 -5.06 -38.28 4.99
C ARG A 1 -5.80 -37.89 3.71
N SER A 2 -5.28 -36.85 3.08
CA SER A 2 -5.46 -36.37 1.71
C SER A 2 -4.39 -35.26 1.57
N TRP A 3 -4.20 -34.65 0.39
CA TRP A 3 -3.07 -33.75 0.10
C TRP A 3 -1.70 -34.45 0.17
N SER A 4 -1.42 -35.23 -0.87
CA SER A 4 -0.06 -35.71 -1.20
C SER A 4 0.12 -35.71 -2.73
N LEU A 5 -0.47 -34.71 -3.40
CA LEU A 5 -0.73 -34.71 -4.85
C LEU A 5 -0.73 -33.30 -5.49
N PHE A 6 -0.03 -32.33 -4.88
CA PHE A 6 0.21 -31.00 -5.47
C PHE A 6 1.67 -30.57 -5.30
N ALA A 7 2.56 -31.41 -5.81
CA ALA A 7 3.99 -31.15 -5.97
C ALA A 7 4.47 -31.86 -7.24
N THR A 8 3.92 -31.48 -8.40
CA THR A 8 4.26 -32.09 -9.70
C THR A 8 3.92 -31.13 -10.84
N SER A 9 4.91 -30.74 -11.63
CA SER A 9 4.69 -29.91 -12.83
C SER A 9 3.93 -30.71 -13.90
N PRO A 10 2.84 -30.18 -14.50
CA PRO A 10 2.20 -30.84 -15.63
C PRO A 10 3.08 -30.71 -16.88
N SER A 11 3.49 -31.84 -17.45
CA SER A 11 4.03 -31.94 -18.80
C SER A 11 3.14 -32.86 -19.64
N GLY A 12 2.91 -32.54 -20.91
CA GLY A 12 2.14 -33.39 -21.82
C GLY A 12 1.06 -32.69 -22.65
N VAL A 13 1.50 -32.08 -23.75
CA VAL A 13 0.90 -32.13 -25.11
C VAL A 13 -0.60 -32.48 -25.24
N GLU A 14 -1.36 -31.58 -25.85
CA GLU A 14 -2.70 -31.89 -26.39
C GLU A 14 -2.64 -32.93 -27.52
N GLN A 15 -3.39 -34.03 -27.39
CA GLN A 15 -3.95 -34.75 -28.54
C GLN A 15 -5.38 -35.18 -28.26
N THR A 16 -6.32 -34.64 -29.03
CA THR A 16 -7.74 -34.99 -28.98
C THR A 16 -8.01 -36.37 -29.57
N LYS A 17 -8.67 -37.25 -28.81
CA LYS A 17 -9.45 -38.38 -29.35
C LYS A 17 -10.52 -38.84 -28.37
N GLN A 18 -11.78 -38.79 -28.82
CA GLN A 18 -12.94 -39.30 -28.10
C GLN A 18 -13.17 -40.79 -28.35
N CYS A 19 -13.68 -41.49 -27.34
CA CYS A 19 -14.60 -42.64 -27.40
C CYS A 19 -15.05 -42.94 -25.94
N LYS A 20 -16.20 -43.55 -25.65
CA LYS A 20 -17.08 -44.35 -26.51
C LYS A 20 -18.52 -44.34 -25.98
N GLU A 21 -19.52 -44.33 -26.86
CA GLU A 21 -20.88 -44.80 -26.55
C GLU A 21 -21.55 -45.37 -27.82
N GLU A 22 -22.47 -46.32 -27.67
CA GLU A 22 -23.09 -47.14 -28.73
C GLU A 22 -24.51 -47.56 -28.29
N PRO A 23 -25.41 -48.02 -29.18
CA PRO A 23 -25.54 -47.78 -30.63
C PRO A 23 -26.99 -47.42 -31.06
N LYS A 24 -27.22 -47.10 -32.35
CA LYS A 24 -28.52 -47.30 -33.04
C LYS A 24 -28.40 -47.32 -34.57
N GLU A 25 -29.48 -47.66 -35.25
CA GLU A 25 -29.50 -48.36 -36.55
C GLU A 25 -29.70 -47.46 -37.80
N GLU A 26 -29.45 -48.08 -38.96
CA GLU A 26 -29.74 -47.60 -40.34
C GLU A 26 -28.93 -46.38 -40.87
N LYS A 27 -28.63 -46.25 -42.17
CA LYS A 27 -29.01 -47.05 -43.37
C LYS A 27 -27.90 -47.02 -44.45
N VAL A 28 -28.01 -47.96 -45.39
CA VAL A 28 -27.37 -48.14 -46.72
C VAL A 28 -26.83 -46.82 -47.35
N VAL A 29 -25.60 -46.77 -47.92
CA VAL A 29 -25.28 -47.04 -49.36
C VAL A 29 -23.81 -47.45 -49.60
N LYS A 30 -23.60 -48.33 -50.59
CA LYS A 30 -22.36 -48.70 -51.31
C LYS A 30 -22.61 -48.43 -52.82
N PRO A 31 -21.62 -48.28 -53.74
CA PRO A 31 -20.53 -49.25 -53.91
C PRO A 31 -19.18 -48.74 -54.54
N GLU A 32 -18.24 -49.69 -54.75
CA GLU A 32 -17.34 -49.83 -55.94
C GLU A 32 -16.24 -48.78 -56.29
N SER A 33 -15.12 -49.11 -56.97
CA SER A 33 -14.53 -50.42 -57.37
C SER A 33 -13.02 -50.33 -57.77
N VAL A 34 -12.41 -51.50 -58.08
CA VAL A 34 -11.27 -51.72 -59.04
C VAL A 34 -9.93 -50.99 -58.76
N LEU A 35 -8.83 -51.61 -58.29
CA LEU A 35 -7.95 -52.66 -58.89
C LEU A 35 -7.20 -52.27 -60.18
N ILE A 36 -5.84 -52.27 -60.17
CA ILE A 36 -4.91 -52.88 -61.17
C ILE A 36 -3.43 -52.42 -60.91
N LYS A 37 -2.35 -53.06 -61.43
CA LYS A 37 -1.80 -54.41 -61.10
C LYS A 37 -0.54 -54.73 -61.96
N ARG A 38 0.67 -54.76 -61.36
CA ARG A 38 1.99 -55.16 -61.93
C ARG A 38 2.63 -54.13 -62.91
N ARG A 39 3.92 -54.22 -63.36
CA ARG A 39 4.91 -55.35 -63.40
C ARG A 39 6.40 -54.88 -63.31
N LEU A 40 7.32 -55.84 -63.33
CA LEU A 40 8.80 -55.73 -63.21
C LEU A 40 9.54 -55.53 -64.55
N SER A 41 10.89 -55.37 -64.49
CA SER A 41 11.94 -55.59 -65.53
C SER A 41 12.51 -54.32 -66.22
N ALA A 42 13.81 -54.16 -66.54
CA ALA A 42 15.08 -54.76 -66.04
C ALA A 42 16.32 -53.99 -66.58
N GLN A 43 17.49 -54.21 -65.94
CA GLN A 43 18.90 -54.08 -66.43
C GLN A 43 19.43 -52.77 -67.07
N GLY A 44 20.58 -52.31 -66.55
CA GLY A 44 21.50 -51.34 -67.16
C GLY A 44 22.77 -51.17 -66.30
N GLN A 45 23.96 -51.04 -66.92
CA GLN A 45 25.27 -50.86 -66.26
C GLN A 45 25.73 -49.37 -66.40
N ALA A 46 26.79 -48.83 -65.78
CA ALA A 46 27.95 -49.38 -65.06
C ALA A 46 28.65 -48.29 -64.18
N ILE A 47 29.53 -48.68 -63.23
CA ILE A 47 30.82 -48.03 -62.82
C ILE A 47 30.80 -46.53 -62.41
N SER A 48 31.49 -45.99 -61.37
CA SER A 48 32.23 -46.38 -60.14
C SER A 48 32.56 -45.02 -59.42
N VAL A 49 32.91 -44.82 -58.15
CA VAL A 49 33.93 -45.46 -57.28
C VAL A 49 33.57 -45.30 -55.79
N VAL A 50 34.02 -46.28 -54.99
CA VAL A 50 34.22 -46.35 -53.52
C VAL A 50 34.46 -45.00 -52.80
N GLY A 51 33.94 -44.77 -51.59
CA GLY A 51 33.10 -45.68 -50.79
C GLY A 51 32.65 -45.22 -49.40
N SER A 52 32.02 -46.18 -48.72
CA SER A 52 31.42 -46.15 -47.36
C SER A 52 32.04 -47.34 -46.57
N LEU A 53 31.90 -47.58 -45.26
CA LEU A 53 30.81 -47.51 -44.27
C LEU A 53 31.45 -47.20 -42.88
N SER A 54 30.82 -46.63 -41.85
CA SER A 54 29.47 -46.81 -41.26
C SER A 54 29.30 -48.12 -40.47
N SER A 55 28.88 -48.03 -39.21
CA SER A 55 28.78 -49.14 -38.25
C SER A 55 27.38 -49.30 -37.67
N MET A 56 26.91 -50.54 -37.62
CA MET A 56 25.71 -51.02 -36.92
C MET A 56 25.87 -52.55 -36.77
N SER A 57 25.30 -53.30 -35.84
CA SER A 57 24.68 -53.12 -34.50
C SER A 57 24.08 -54.51 -34.20
N THR A 58 23.87 -54.86 -32.94
CA THR A 58 23.63 -56.26 -32.50
C THR A 58 22.20 -56.57 -32.04
N LEU A 59 21.78 -57.83 -32.14
CA LEU A 59 20.75 -58.45 -31.29
C LEU A 59 21.11 -59.92 -30.98
N GLU A 60 20.94 -60.31 -29.71
CA GLU A 60 20.27 -61.52 -29.14
C GLU A 60 20.60 -62.95 -29.65
N GLU A 61 20.59 -64.02 -28.83
CA GLU A 61 20.69 -64.22 -27.37
C GLU A 61 21.09 -65.71 -27.06
N GLU A 62 21.42 -66.01 -25.80
CA GLU A 62 21.44 -67.33 -25.12
C GLU A 62 22.61 -68.32 -25.37
N ALA A 63 22.92 -69.13 -24.33
CA ALA A 63 24.03 -70.09 -24.33
C ALA A 63 23.95 -71.16 -23.21
N PRO A 64 24.28 -72.43 -23.50
CA PRO A 64 24.71 -73.42 -22.49
C PRO A 64 26.16 -73.91 -22.68
N GLN A 65 26.63 -74.76 -21.77
CA GLN A 65 28.06 -75.07 -21.54
C GLN A 65 28.61 -76.30 -22.31
N ALA A 66 29.94 -76.32 -22.55
CA ALA A 66 30.90 -77.35 -22.07
C ALA A 66 31.97 -77.89 -23.07
N LYS A 67 33.25 -77.73 -22.66
CA LYS A 67 34.39 -78.70 -22.69
C LYS A 67 34.70 -79.54 -23.97
N ARG A 68 35.76 -79.11 -24.69
CA ARG A 68 36.86 -79.90 -25.34
C ARG A 68 36.60 -81.33 -25.90
N ARG A 69 36.95 -81.54 -27.19
CA ARG A 69 37.61 -82.77 -27.73
C ARG A 69 38.65 -82.43 -28.85
N PRO A 70 39.55 -83.34 -29.27
CA PRO A 70 40.90 -82.97 -29.77
C PRO A 70 41.34 -83.54 -31.15
N GLU A 71 42.62 -83.27 -31.49
CA GLU A 71 43.52 -84.02 -32.43
C GLU A 71 43.37 -83.77 -33.95
N PRO A 72 44.48 -83.87 -34.77
CA PRO A 72 45.33 -85.06 -34.92
C PRO A 72 46.89 -84.89 -35.04
N ILE A 73 47.62 -85.74 -34.29
CA ILE A 73 48.58 -86.78 -34.77
C ILE A 73 49.78 -86.42 -35.72
N ILE A 74 51.01 -86.50 -35.14
CA ILE A 74 52.27 -87.16 -35.65
C ILE A 74 52.96 -86.58 -36.94
N PRO A 75 54.30 -86.33 -36.96
CA PRO A 75 55.32 -87.39 -36.81
C PRO A 75 56.46 -87.21 -35.79
N VAL A 76 57.15 -88.34 -35.58
CA VAL A 76 58.16 -88.62 -34.54
C VAL A 76 59.60 -88.44 -35.05
N THR A 77 60.50 -87.91 -34.22
CA THR A 77 61.90 -88.39 -34.14
C THR A 77 62.56 -88.06 -32.79
N GLN A 78 63.69 -88.73 -32.49
CA GLN A 78 64.30 -88.88 -31.16
C GLN A 78 65.39 -87.83 -30.81
N PRO A 79 65.82 -87.73 -29.53
CA PRO A 79 66.50 -86.54 -29.01
C PRO A 79 68.03 -86.55 -29.13
N ARG A 80 68.64 -85.35 -29.06
CA ARG A 80 70.05 -85.14 -28.72
C ARG A 80 70.25 -83.94 -27.78
N LEU A 81 71.40 -83.92 -27.11
CA LEU A 81 71.74 -83.05 -25.97
C LEU A 81 72.16 -81.63 -26.37
N ALA A 82 72.04 -80.73 -25.38
CA ALA A 82 72.83 -79.52 -25.12
C ALA A 82 73.44 -78.75 -26.32
N GLY A 83 72.87 -77.59 -26.62
CA GLY A 83 73.52 -76.54 -27.43
C GLY A 83 72.99 -75.16 -27.06
N ALA A 84 73.87 -74.18 -26.87
CA ALA A 84 73.51 -72.83 -26.42
C ALA A 84 72.88 -71.97 -27.54
N GLY A 85 71.70 -72.36 -28.00
CA GLY A 85 70.92 -71.63 -29.01
C GLY A 85 70.15 -70.46 -28.39
N GLY A 86 70.75 -69.27 -28.39
CA GLY A 86 70.14 -68.04 -27.88
C GLY A 86 68.91 -67.58 -28.68
N ARG A 87 67.74 -68.20 -28.45
CA ARG A 87 66.45 -67.66 -28.90
C ARG A 87 66.27 -66.27 -28.29
N LYS A 88 66.46 -65.23 -29.11
CA LYS A 88 66.03 -63.86 -28.80
C LYS A 88 64.57 -63.93 -28.35
N LYS A 89 64.30 -63.67 -27.06
CA LYS A 89 62.92 -63.45 -26.61
C LYS A 89 62.32 -62.35 -27.49
N ILE A 90 61.13 -62.58 -28.04
CA ILE A 90 60.39 -61.52 -28.73
C ILE A 90 60.23 -60.40 -27.69
N PHE A 91 60.79 -59.23 -27.98
CA PHE A 91 60.78 -58.10 -27.05
C PHE A 91 59.34 -57.57 -26.96
N ARG A 92 58.61 -58.08 -25.98
CA ARG A 92 57.28 -57.58 -25.62
C ARG A 92 57.48 -56.45 -24.63
N LEU A 93 56.95 -55.27 -24.96
CA LEU A 93 57.11 -54.06 -24.15
C LEU A 93 56.54 -54.26 -22.73
N SER A 94 55.49 -55.08 -22.60
CA SER A 94 54.87 -55.55 -21.36
C SER A 94 55.79 -56.35 -20.43
N ASP A 95 56.85 -56.97 -20.95
CA ASP A 95 57.75 -57.83 -20.19
C ASP A 95 58.89 -57.02 -19.53
N VAL A 96 58.95 -55.71 -19.83
CA VAL A 96 60.01 -54.78 -19.42
C VAL A 96 59.45 -53.53 -18.73
N LEU A 97 58.29 -53.04 -19.15
CA LEU A 97 57.58 -51.96 -18.46
C LEU A 97 56.83 -52.50 -17.24
N LYS A 98 57.08 -51.92 -16.06
CA LYS A 98 56.13 -52.01 -14.94
C LYS A 98 54.90 -51.17 -15.30
N PRO A 99 53.66 -51.67 -15.09
CA PRO A 99 52.50 -50.81 -15.13
C PRO A 99 52.62 -49.73 -14.06
N LEU A 100 52.20 -48.52 -14.39
CA LEU A 100 52.10 -47.39 -13.47
C LEU A 100 51.02 -47.69 -12.43
N THR A 101 51.17 -47.21 -11.20
CA THR A 101 50.05 -47.25 -10.24
C THR A 101 48.96 -46.27 -10.67
N ASP A 102 47.70 -46.54 -10.32
CA ASP A 102 46.59 -45.64 -10.68
C ASP A 102 46.83 -44.21 -10.18
N THR A 103 47.43 -44.07 -8.99
CA THR A 103 47.88 -42.78 -8.44
C THR A 103 48.92 -42.05 -9.30
N GLN A 104 49.81 -42.76 -9.99
CA GLN A 104 50.76 -42.18 -10.95
C GLN A 104 50.08 -41.83 -12.27
N VAL A 105 49.11 -42.64 -12.71
CA VAL A 105 48.30 -42.36 -13.91
C VAL A 105 47.47 -41.08 -13.70
N GLU A 106 46.78 -40.95 -12.57
CA GLU A 106 46.01 -39.73 -12.24
C GLU A 106 46.92 -38.51 -12.08
N ALA A 107 48.07 -38.64 -11.40
CA ALA A 107 49.03 -37.54 -11.29
C ALA A 107 49.54 -37.07 -12.66
N MET A 108 49.69 -37.97 -13.64
CA MET A 108 50.11 -37.61 -15.00
C MET A 108 48.96 -37.08 -15.88
N LYS A 109 47.72 -37.60 -15.77
CA LYS A 109 46.51 -37.00 -16.36
C LYS A 109 46.36 -35.55 -15.88
N LEU A 110 46.37 -35.35 -14.57
CA LEU A 110 46.30 -34.06 -13.90
C LEU A 110 47.43 -33.12 -14.34
N GLY A 111 48.67 -33.62 -14.36
CA GLY A 111 49.83 -32.87 -14.85
C GLY A 111 49.73 -32.48 -16.32
N ALA A 112 49.12 -33.31 -17.18
CA ALA A 112 48.88 -32.99 -18.59
C ALA A 112 47.83 -31.88 -18.76
N VAL A 113 46.68 -31.99 -18.10
CA VAL A 113 45.63 -30.96 -18.16
C VAL A 113 46.14 -29.63 -17.61
N LYS A 114 46.86 -29.62 -16.47
CA LYS A 114 47.47 -28.39 -15.92
C LYS A 114 48.49 -27.73 -16.87
N ARG A 115 49.19 -28.49 -17.72
CA ARG A 115 50.04 -27.92 -18.79
C ARG A 115 49.20 -27.25 -19.90
N ILE A 116 48.12 -27.90 -20.35
CA ILE A 116 47.22 -27.37 -21.40
C ILE A 116 46.48 -26.11 -20.92
N LEU A 117 46.04 -26.08 -19.65
CA LEU A 117 45.45 -24.89 -19.03
C LEU A 117 46.45 -23.72 -19.03
N ARG A 118 47.66 -23.92 -18.49
CA ARG A 118 48.71 -22.89 -18.42
C ARG A 118 49.25 -22.42 -19.78
N ALA A 119 49.07 -23.20 -20.84
CA ALA A 119 49.50 -22.85 -22.20
C ALA A 119 48.69 -21.71 -22.86
N GLU A 120 47.65 -21.20 -22.19
CA GLU A 120 46.72 -20.15 -22.66
C GLU A 120 47.36 -19.07 -23.55
N LYS A 121 48.28 -18.27 -23.00
CA LYS A 121 48.87 -17.12 -23.69
C LYS A 121 49.74 -17.55 -24.89
N ALA A 122 50.46 -18.66 -24.77
CA ALA A 122 51.30 -19.18 -25.84
C ALA A 122 50.47 -19.71 -27.02
N VAL A 123 49.32 -20.34 -26.74
CA VAL A 123 48.42 -20.90 -27.76
C VAL A 123 47.49 -19.83 -28.36
N ALA A 124 47.22 -18.73 -27.64
CA ALA A 124 46.59 -17.55 -28.21
C ALA A 124 47.48 -16.92 -29.31
N CYS A 125 48.78 -16.76 -29.04
CA CYS A 125 49.74 -16.21 -30.02
C CYS A 125 49.91 -17.06 -31.30
N SER A 126 49.56 -18.36 -31.28
CA SER A 126 49.60 -19.23 -32.47
C SER A 126 48.25 -19.38 -33.17
N GLY A 127 47.20 -18.66 -32.74
CA GLY A 127 45.85 -18.74 -33.29
C GLY A 127 45.08 -20.03 -32.94
N ALA A 128 45.72 -21.02 -32.32
CA ALA A 128 45.12 -22.33 -32.02
C ALA A 128 44.25 -22.34 -30.74
N ALA A 129 43.85 -21.17 -30.21
CA ALA A 129 43.07 -21.03 -28.98
C ALA A 129 41.78 -21.86 -28.96
N GLN A 130 41.01 -21.84 -30.05
CA GLN A 130 39.76 -22.61 -30.19
C GLN A 130 40.01 -24.13 -30.26
N VAL A 131 41.20 -24.57 -30.70
CA VAL A 131 41.60 -25.98 -30.68
C VAL A 131 41.94 -26.41 -29.23
N ARG A 132 42.66 -25.56 -28.46
CA ARG A 132 42.88 -25.77 -27.02
C ARG A 132 41.56 -25.87 -26.25
N ILE A 133 40.59 -25.01 -26.55
CA ILE A 133 39.26 -25.04 -25.90
C ILE A 133 38.54 -26.37 -26.18
N LYS A 134 38.47 -26.80 -27.44
CA LYS A 134 37.86 -28.09 -27.81
C LYS A 134 38.57 -29.30 -27.18
N ILE A 135 39.90 -29.28 -27.13
CA ILE A 135 40.70 -30.31 -26.43
C ILE A 135 40.35 -30.34 -24.94
N LEU A 136 40.37 -29.20 -24.25
CA LEU A 136 40.04 -29.14 -22.82
C LEU A 136 38.62 -29.63 -22.54
N ALA A 137 37.62 -29.15 -23.26
CA ALA A 137 36.23 -29.59 -23.11
C ALA A 137 36.09 -31.12 -23.29
N SER A 138 36.65 -31.67 -24.38
CA SER A 138 36.62 -33.10 -24.65
C SER A 138 37.30 -33.91 -23.54
N LEU A 139 38.48 -33.50 -23.07
CA LEU A 139 39.20 -34.18 -21.99
C LEU A 139 38.39 -34.21 -20.69
N VAL A 140 37.79 -33.09 -20.29
CA VAL A 140 37.06 -32.97 -19.01
C VAL A 140 35.77 -33.82 -19.01
N THR A 141 35.15 -34.03 -20.17
CA THR A 141 33.99 -34.96 -20.29
C THR A 141 34.37 -36.45 -20.32
N GLN A 142 35.63 -36.78 -20.63
CA GLN A 142 36.11 -38.16 -20.80
C GLN A 142 36.83 -38.72 -19.57
N PHE A 143 37.28 -37.86 -18.66
CA PHE A 143 38.09 -38.24 -17.50
C PHE A 143 37.48 -37.79 -16.16
N ASP A 144 38.08 -38.27 -15.08
CA ASP A 144 37.50 -38.31 -13.74
C ASP A 144 37.33 -36.95 -13.03
N SER A 145 36.52 -36.95 -11.97
CA SER A 145 36.04 -35.75 -11.25
C SER A 145 37.12 -34.78 -10.78
N GLY A 146 38.32 -35.26 -10.46
CA GLY A 146 39.46 -34.42 -10.06
C GLY A 146 39.89 -33.41 -11.14
N LEU A 147 39.66 -33.71 -12.43
CA LEU A 147 39.94 -32.77 -13.52
C LEU A 147 38.84 -31.71 -13.68
N LYS A 148 37.58 -32.07 -13.39
CA LYS A 148 36.45 -31.12 -13.41
C LYS A 148 36.67 -29.97 -12.42
N ALA A 149 37.22 -30.27 -11.24
CA ALA A 149 37.54 -29.26 -10.22
C ALA A 149 38.63 -28.26 -10.67
N GLU A 150 39.67 -28.72 -11.37
CA GLU A 150 40.80 -27.89 -11.82
C GLU A 150 40.46 -27.03 -13.06
N VAL A 151 39.57 -27.53 -13.93
CA VAL A 151 39.06 -26.71 -15.05
C VAL A 151 38.00 -25.72 -14.55
N LEU A 152 37.18 -26.10 -13.57
CA LEU A 152 36.29 -25.16 -12.88
C LEU A 152 37.08 -24.03 -12.20
N SER A 153 38.09 -24.32 -11.38
CA SER A 153 38.88 -23.28 -10.72
C SER A 153 39.59 -22.37 -11.74
N PHE A 154 40.15 -22.94 -12.81
CA PHE A 154 40.74 -22.16 -13.89
C PHE A 154 39.73 -21.26 -14.63
N ILE A 155 38.51 -21.74 -14.89
CA ILE A 155 37.44 -20.88 -15.45
C ILE A 155 37.08 -19.77 -14.44
N LEU A 156 36.94 -20.12 -13.16
CA LEU A 156 36.52 -19.18 -12.12
C LEU A 156 37.56 -18.11 -11.79
N GLU A 157 38.87 -18.36 -11.98
CA GLU A 157 39.93 -17.33 -11.89
C GLU A 157 39.57 -16.09 -12.75
N ASP A 158 39.46 -16.28 -14.07
CA ASP A 158 39.14 -15.23 -15.07
C ASP A 158 38.01 -15.71 -16.00
N VAL A 159 36.78 -15.62 -15.51
CA VAL A 159 35.57 -16.02 -16.25
C VAL A 159 35.41 -15.18 -17.51
N ARG A 160 35.81 -13.90 -17.50
CA ARG A 160 35.56 -12.97 -18.61
C ARG A 160 36.39 -13.32 -19.84
N ALA A 161 37.65 -13.74 -19.65
CA ALA A 161 38.48 -14.26 -20.74
C ALA A 161 38.21 -15.73 -21.08
N ARG A 162 37.65 -16.52 -20.15
CA ARG A 162 37.53 -17.99 -20.26
C ARG A 162 36.09 -18.47 -20.50
N LEU A 163 35.16 -17.57 -20.81
CA LEU A 163 33.74 -17.89 -21.01
C LEU A 163 33.50 -18.91 -22.13
N ASP A 164 34.22 -18.81 -23.25
CA ASP A 164 34.20 -19.78 -24.35
C ASP A 164 34.52 -21.21 -23.88
N LEU A 165 35.42 -21.37 -22.90
CA LEU A 165 35.77 -22.67 -22.34
C LEU A 165 34.66 -23.23 -21.44
N ALA A 166 33.99 -22.36 -20.67
CA ALA A 166 32.82 -22.74 -19.88
C ALA A 166 31.68 -23.21 -20.79
N PHE A 167 31.39 -22.49 -21.88
CA PHE A 167 30.40 -22.91 -22.86
C PHE A 167 30.78 -24.20 -23.58
N ALA A 168 32.02 -24.30 -24.08
CA ALA A 168 32.48 -25.51 -24.76
C ALA A 168 32.38 -26.75 -23.88
N TRP A 169 32.70 -26.65 -22.58
CA TRP A 169 32.54 -27.73 -21.62
C TRP A 169 31.06 -28.05 -21.36
N LEU A 170 30.23 -27.05 -21.05
CA LEU A 170 28.80 -27.23 -20.76
C LEU A 170 28.03 -27.86 -21.94
N TYR A 171 28.30 -27.41 -23.16
CA TYR A 171 27.74 -28.01 -24.37
C TYR A 171 28.30 -29.42 -24.64
N GLN A 172 29.56 -29.71 -24.30
CA GLN A 172 30.13 -31.04 -24.48
C GLN A 172 29.53 -32.07 -23.50
N GLU A 173 29.25 -31.71 -22.24
CA GLU A 173 28.53 -32.58 -21.30
C GLU A 173 27.08 -32.83 -21.78
N TYR A 174 26.40 -31.79 -22.29
CA TYR A 174 25.06 -31.93 -22.87
C TYR A 174 25.04 -32.83 -24.11
N ASN A 175 26.01 -32.66 -25.01
CA ASN A 175 26.16 -33.52 -26.19
C ASN A 175 26.52 -34.97 -25.80
N ALA A 176 27.28 -35.18 -24.73
CA ALA A 176 27.57 -36.52 -24.20
C ALA A 176 26.32 -37.19 -23.61
N TYR A 177 25.46 -36.44 -22.93
CA TYR A 177 24.13 -36.89 -22.51
C TYR A 177 23.26 -37.30 -23.72
N LEU A 178 23.14 -36.43 -24.73
CA LEU A 178 22.37 -36.75 -25.95
C LEU A 178 22.93 -37.97 -26.69
N ALA A 179 24.24 -38.12 -26.79
CA ALA A 179 24.89 -39.26 -27.45
C ALA A 179 24.72 -40.59 -26.70
N ALA A 180 24.45 -40.56 -25.39
CA ALA A 180 24.15 -41.75 -24.59
C ALA A 180 22.68 -42.22 -24.71
N GLY A 181 21.81 -41.40 -25.31
CA GLY A 181 20.42 -41.75 -25.60
C GLY A 181 19.64 -42.25 -24.37
N ALA A 182 18.98 -43.40 -24.49
CA ALA A 182 18.18 -44.00 -23.41
C ALA A 182 19.00 -44.45 -22.17
N SER A 183 20.34 -44.43 -22.24
CA SER A 183 21.25 -44.73 -21.13
C SER A 183 21.92 -43.46 -20.56
N GLY A 184 21.61 -42.28 -21.11
CA GLY A 184 22.16 -41.01 -20.67
C GLY A 184 21.48 -40.49 -19.40
N THR A 185 22.24 -40.34 -18.32
CA THR A 185 21.80 -39.57 -17.15
C THR A 185 22.17 -38.09 -17.32
N LEU A 186 21.32 -37.19 -16.84
CA LEU A 186 21.52 -35.74 -16.98
C LEU A 186 22.52 -35.20 -15.93
N ASP A 187 22.78 -35.97 -14.88
CA ASP A 187 23.53 -35.60 -13.68
C ASP A 187 24.90 -34.99 -14.01
N LYS A 188 25.64 -35.49 -15.02
CA LYS A 188 26.96 -34.93 -15.39
C LYS A 188 26.88 -33.49 -15.93
N TYR A 189 25.80 -33.18 -16.66
CA TYR A 189 25.52 -31.84 -17.19
C TYR A 189 25.01 -30.92 -16.08
N GLU A 190 24.12 -31.42 -15.22
CA GLU A 190 23.58 -30.69 -14.06
C GLU A 190 24.67 -30.36 -13.04
N ASP A 191 25.53 -31.33 -12.70
CA ASP A 191 26.70 -31.20 -11.83
C ASP A 191 27.69 -30.12 -12.32
N CYS A 192 27.90 -30.03 -13.64
CA CYS A 192 28.68 -29.00 -14.31
C CYS A 192 28.01 -27.62 -14.24
N LEU A 193 26.72 -27.54 -14.62
CA LEU A 193 25.94 -26.30 -14.63
C LEU A 193 25.84 -25.68 -13.22
N ILE A 194 25.51 -26.49 -12.21
CA ILE A 194 25.41 -26.06 -10.81
C ILE A 194 26.77 -25.53 -10.31
N ARG A 195 27.88 -26.25 -10.57
CA ARG A 195 29.22 -25.79 -10.17
C ARG A 195 29.60 -24.46 -10.81
N LEU A 196 29.31 -24.28 -12.09
CA LEU A 196 29.54 -23.03 -12.80
C LEU A 196 28.69 -21.90 -12.19
N LEU A 197 27.38 -22.10 -12.01
CA LEU A 197 26.49 -21.06 -11.46
C LEU A 197 26.81 -20.70 -10.01
N SER A 198 27.08 -21.67 -9.13
CA SER A 198 27.47 -21.43 -7.74
C SER A 198 28.82 -20.72 -7.63
N GLY A 199 29.82 -21.14 -8.41
CA GLY A 199 31.13 -20.46 -8.44
C GLY A 199 31.06 -19.02 -8.98
N LEU A 200 30.07 -18.71 -9.82
CA LEU A 200 29.76 -17.33 -10.22
C LEU A 200 29.03 -16.56 -9.11
N GLN A 201 28.12 -17.21 -8.38
CA GLN A 201 27.42 -16.61 -7.24
C GLN A 201 28.38 -16.24 -6.10
N GLU A 202 29.44 -17.00 -5.86
CA GLU A 202 30.47 -16.68 -4.84
C GLU A 202 31.28 -15.41 -5.15
N LYS A 203 31.39 -14.99 -6.42
CA LYS A 203 32.18 -13.79 -6.78
C LYS A 203 31.46 -12.48 -6.45
N PRO A 204 32.12 -11.51 -5.78
CA PRO A 204 31.50 -10.24 -5.40
C PRO A 204 31.25 -9.29 -6.57
N ASP A 205 32.08 -9.33 -7.62
CA ASP A 205 31.82 -8.57 -8.84
C ASP A 205 31.16 -9.44 -9.92
N GLN A 206 29.92 -9.09 -10.25
CA GLN A 206 29.11 -9.69 -11.30
C GLN A 206 28.40 -8.62 -12.16
N LYS A 207 28.87 -7.36 -12.13
CA LYS A 207 28.22 -6.24 -12.84
C LYS A 207 28.23 -6.41 -14.37
N ASP A 208 29.16 -7.21 -14.90
CA ASP A 208 29.29 -7.56 -16.32
C ASP A 208 28.15 -8.44 -16.90
N GLY A 209 27.19 -8.87 -16.08
CA GLY A 209 26.07 -9.71 -16.54
C GLY A 209 26.47 -11.12 -16.96
N ILE A 210 27.64 -11.61 -16.51
CA ILE A 210 28.20 -12.90 -16.94
C ILE A 210 27.32 -14.06 -16.47
N PHE A 211 26.81 -14.02 -15.23
CA PHE A 211 25.81 -14.97 -14.74
C PHE A 211 24.59 -15.08 -15.68
N THR A 212 24.03 -13.94 -16.08
CA THR A 212 22.90 -13.87 -17.04
C THR A 212 23.24 -14.52 -18.38
N LYS A 213 24.46 -14.30 -18.91
CA LYS A 213 24.90 -14.95 -20.16
C LYS A 213 25.00 -16.46 -20.00
N VAL A 214 25.60 -16.96 -18.91
CA VAL A 214 25.71 -18.41 -18.67
C VAL A 214 24.33 -19.07 -18.56
N VAL A 215 23.39 -18.42 -17.87
CA VAL A 215 22.00 -18.90 -17.73
C VAL A 215 21.23 -18.87 -19.06
N LEU A 216 21.42 -17.84 -19.90
CA LEU A 216 20.71 -17.72 -21.17
C LEU A 216 21.25 -18.63 -22.28
N GLU A 217 22.55 -18.89 -22.31
CA GLU A 217 23.22 -19.75 -23.30
C GLU A 217 23.27 -21.24 -22.89
N ALA A 218 23.01 -21.60 -21.62
CA ALA A 218 22.99 -23.00 -21.19
C ALA A 218 21.95 -23.82 -21.99
N PRO A 219 22.29 -25.01 -22.56
CA PRO A 219 21.35 -25.79 -23.36
C PRO A 219 19.98 -26.02 -22.68
N LEU A 220 19.99 -26.44 -21.41
CA LEU A 220 18.80 -26.77 -20.62
C LEU A 220 18.96 -26.26 -19.19
N ILE A 221 17.97 -25.55 -18.66
CA ILE A 221 17.92 -25.23 -17.22
C ILE A 221 17.19 -26.36 -16.50
N THR A 222 17.90 -27.05 -15.60
CA THR A 222 17.36 -28.09 -14.72
C THR A 222 16.70 -27.48 -13.48
N GLU A 223 15.99 -28.29 -12.69
CA GLU A 223 15.27 -27.81 -11.51
C GLU A 223 16.25 -27.37 -10.39
N SER A 224 17.31 -28.15 -10.14
CA SER A 224 18.35 -27.76 -9.17
C SER A 224 19.19 -26.57 -9.64
N ALA A 225 19.41 -26.40 -10.96
CA ALA A 225 20.03 -25.18 -11.50
C ALA A 225 19.12 -23.96 -11.33
N LEU A 226 17.79 -24.14 -11.41
CA LEU A 226 16.80 -23.09 -11.16
C LEU A 226 16.75 -22.68 -9.68
N GLU A 227 17.03 -23.59 -8.74
CA GLU A 227 17.25 -23.22 -7.33
C GLU A 227 18.49 -22.33 -7.12
N VAL A 228 19.60 -22.58 -7.84
CA VAL A 228 20.78 -21.70 -7.78
C VAL A 228 20.43 -20.31 -8.33
N ILE A 229 19.63 -20.23 -9.41
CA ILE A 229 19.11 -18.96 -9.94
C ILE A 229 18.18 -18.27 -8.92
N ARG A 230 17.33 -19.02 -8.19
CA ARG A 230 16.51 -18.47 -7.09
C ARG A 230 17.40 -17.86 -5.99
N LYS A 231 18.39 -18.61 -5.48
CA LYS A 231 19.36 -18.16 -4.47
C LYS A 231 20.18 -16.94 -4.93
N TYR A 232 20.46 -16.81 -6.24
CA TYR A 232 21.08 -15.63 -6.83
C TYR A 232 20.16 -14.39 -6.84
N CYS A 233 18.84 -14.58 -6.99
CA CYS A 233 17.85 -13.50 -6.90
C CYS A 233 17.61 -13.02 -5.46
N GLU A 234 17.86 -13.88 -4.46
CA GLU A 234 17.70 -13.58 -3.03
C GLU A 234 18.84 -12.74 -2.44
N ASP A 235 19.92 -12.50 -3.18
CA ASP A 235 21.04 -11.62 -2.79
C ASP A 235 20.68 -10.15 -3.01
N GLU A 236 20.69 -9.36 -1.93
CA GLU A 236 20.37 -7.93 -1.95
C GLU A 236 21.31 -7.06 -2.79
N SER A 237 22.56 -7.52 -3.00
CA SER A 237 23.55 -6.81 -3.82
C SER A 237 23.33 -6.98 -5.33
N ARG A 238 22.65 -8.06 -5.72
CA ARG A 238 22.51 -8.52 -7.12
C ARG A 238 21.06 -8.77 -7.55
N THR A 239 20.09 -8.53 -6.67
CA THR A 239 18.64 -8.79 -6.89
C THR A 239 18.15 -8.32 -8.26
N TYR A 240 18.45 -7.08 -8.66
CA TYR A 240 18.01 -6.53 -9.96
C TYR A 240 18.48 -7.39 -11.15
N LEU A 241 19.74 -7.85 -11.13
CA LEU A 241 20.32 -8.67 -12.18
C LEU A 241 19.76 -10.10 -12.16
N GLY A 242 19.49 -10.65 -10.98
CA GLY A 242 18.76 -11.92 -10.81
C GLY A 242 17.36 -11.87 -11.40
N MET A 243 16.53 -10.89 -10.99
CA MET A 243 15.17 -10.73 -11.52
C MET A 243 15.16 -10.42 -13.03
N SER A 244 16.15 -9.66 -13.53
CA SER A 244 16.32 -9.45 -14.96
C SER A 244 16.72 -10.73 -15.71
N THR A 245 17.45 -11.65 -15.07
CA THR A 245 17.80 -12.96 -15.63
C THR A 245 16.58 -13.87 -15.70
N LEU A 246 15.74 -13.90 -14.65
CA LEU A 246 14.45 -14.61 -14.68
C LEU A 246 13.50 -14.04 -15.75
N ARG A 247 13.35 -12.71 -15.83
CA ARG A 247 12.58 -12.05 -16.91
C ARG A 247 13.06 -12.48 -18.30
N ASP A 248 14.37 -12.50 -18.52
CA ASP A 248 14.95 -12.86 -19.81
C ASP A 248 14.77 -14.34 -20.14
N LEU A 249 14.87 -15.25 -19.15
CA LEU A 249 14.49 -16.66 -19.33
C LEU A 249 13.01 -16.79 -19.75
N ILE A 250 12.11 -16.09 -19.07
CA ILE A 250 10.66 -16.11 -19.32
C ILE A 250 10.33 -15.66 -20.75
N PHE A 251 11.05 -14.69 -21.32
CA PHE A 251 10.81 -14.25 -22.70
C PHE A 251 11.64 -14.96 -23.77
N LYS A 252 12.85 -15.43 -23.47
CA LYS A 252 13.74 -16.09 -24.45
C LYS A 252 13.56 -17.62 -24.53
N ARG A 253 12.89 -18.26 -23.55
CA ARG A 253 12.69 -19.72 -23.50
C ARG A 253 11.24 -20.13 -23.20
N PRO A 254 10.32 -20.01 -24.18
CA PRO A 254 8.89 -20.28 -23.99
C PRO A 254 8.56 -21.67 -23.42
N SER A 255 9.31 -22.71 -23.79
CA SER A 255 9.02 -24.12 -23.46
C SER A 255 9.01 -24.46 -21.96
N ARG A 256 9.55 -23.59 -21.10
CA ARG A 256 9.49 -23.69 -19.63
C ARG A 256 9.06 -22.38 -18.96
N GLN A 257 8.41 -21.49 -19.71
CA GLN A 257 8.06 -20.12 -19.30
C GLN A 257 7.37 -20.05 -17.93
N PHE A 258 6.37 -20.89 -17.70
CA PHE A 258 5.61 -20.91 -16.45
C PHE A 258 6.43 -21.38 -15.24
N GLN A 259 7.43 -22.24 -15.42
CA GLN A 259 8.32 -22.66 -14.32
C GLN A 259 9.20 -21.48 -13.86
N TYR A 260 9.78 -20.75 -14.81
CA TYR A 260 10.58 -19.55 -14.50
C TYR A 260 9.71 -18.42 -13.92
N LEU A 261 8.48 -18.27 -14.40
CA LEU A 261 7.50 -17.29 -13.89
C LEU A 261 7.05 -17.63 -12.47
N HIS A 262 6.84 -18.91 -12.14
CA HIS A 262 6.50 -19.36 -10.79
C HIS A 262 7.59 -18.97 -9.78
N VAL A 263 8.88 -19.18 -10.11
CA VAL A 263 10.00 -18.74 -9.25
C VAL A 263 9.98 -17.23 -9.01
N LEU A 264 9.72 -16.43 -10.06
CA LEU A 264 9.60 -14.98 -9.93
C LEU A 264 8.40 -14.57 -9.06
N LEU A 265 7.27 -15.29 -9.17
CA LEU A 265 6.07 -15.08 -8.38
C LEU A 265 6.27 -15.43 -6.89
N ASP A 266 6.94 -16.54 -6.57
CA ASP A 266 7.29 -16.89 -5.18
C ASP A 266 8.12 -15.78 -4.52
N LEU A 267 9.10 -15.24 -5.27
CA LEU A 267 9.99 -14.17 -4.81
C LEU A 267 9.22 -12.87 -4.50
N SER A 268 7.98 -12.72 -4.96
CA SER A 268 7.10 -11.59 -4.58
C SER A 268 6.51 -11.69 -3.17
N SER A 269 6.55 -12.89 -2.55
CA SER A 269 6.14 -13.13 -1.17
C SER A 269 7.34 -13.31 -0.21
N HIS A 270 8.56 -13.03 -0.69
CA HIS A 270 9.80 -13.27 0.04
C HIS A 270 9.97 -12.37 1.29
N GLU A 271 10.71 -12.87 2.29
CA GLU A 271 10.92 -12.21 3.59
C GLU A 271 11.78 -10.94 3.49
N LYS A 272 12.81 -10.92 2.63
CA LYS A 272 13.65 -9.73 2.38
C LYS A 272 12.91 -8.73 1.49
N ASP A 273 12.71 -7.50 1.99
CA ASP A 273 11.93 -6.49 1.28
C ASP A 273 12.50 -6.10 -0.09
N LYS A 274 13.82 -5.92 -0.22
CA LYS A 274 14.44 -5.57 -1.52
C LYS A 274 14.14 -6.61 -2.61
N VAL A 275 14.20 -7.90 -2.23
CA VAL A 275 13.92 -9.03 -3.13
C VAL A 275 12.46 -8.99 -3.59
N ARG A 276 11.55 -8.89 -2.63
CA ARG A 276 10.11 -8.75 -2.84
C ARG A 276 9.75 -7.55 -3.71
N SER A 277 10.18 -6.35 -3.33
CA SER A 277 9.91 -5.09 -4.02
C SER A 277 10.45 -5.09 -5.45
N GLN A 278 11.60 -5.71 -5.69
CA GLN A 278 12.17 -5.86 -7.02
C GLN A 278 11.42 -6.90 -7.87
N ALA A 279 11.05 -8.05 -7.29
CA ALA A 279 10.22 -9.07 -7.96
C ALA A 279 8.87 -8.48 -8.39
N LEU A 280 8.18 -7.79 -7.48
CA LEU A 280 6.93 -7.08 -7.75
C LEU A 280 7.06 -6.06 -8.89
N LEU A 281 8.17 -5.30 -8.97
CA LEU A 281 8.39 -4.36 -10.07
C LEU A 281 8.54 -5.06 -11.42
N PHE A 282 9.23 -6.21 -11.49
CA PHE A 282 9.33 -7.00 -12.72
C PHE A 282 7.98 -7.64 -13.09
N ILE A 283 7.25 -8.23 -12.14
CA ILE A 283 5.93 -8.84 -12.38
C ILE A 283 4.94 -7.79 -12.89
N LYS A 284 4.89 -6.59 -12.28
CA LYS A 284 4.02 -5.49 -12.74
C LYS A 284 4.22 -5.15 -14.22
N ARG A 285 5.47 -5.05 -14.68
CA ARG A 285 5.83 -4.79 -16.09
C ARG A 285 5.51 -5.96 -17.03
N MET A 286 5.48 -7.18 -16.49
CA MET A 286 5.22 -8.40 -17.27
C MET A 286 3.71 -8.69 -17.39
N TYR A 287 2.92 -8.24 -16.41
CA TYR A 287 1.46 -8.30 -16.36
C TYR A 287 0.76 -7.42 -17.42
N GLU A 288 1.48 -6.45 -18.00
CA GLU A 288 1.07 -5.71 -19.19
C GLU A 288 0.83 -6.66 -20.39
N LYS A 289 1.52 -7.81 -20.44
CA LYS A 289 1.36 -8.82 -21.50
C LYS A 289 0.28 -9.83 -21.14
N GLU A 290 -0.78 -9.86 -21.94
CA GLU A 290 -2.00 -10.67 -21.72
C GLU A 290 -1.71 -12.16 -21.51
N GLN A 291 -0.77 -12.74 -22.27
CA GLN A 291 -0.33 -14.14 -22.18
C GLN A 291 0.12 -14.57 -20.78
N LEU A 292 0.58 -13.63 -19.95
CA LEU A 292 1.03 -13.91 -18.57
C LEU A 292 -0.02 -13.52 -17.53
N ARG A 293 -1.00 -12.68 -17.90
CA ARG A 293 -1.96 -12.07 -16.95
C ARG A 293 -2.75 -13.11 -16.18
N GLU A 294 -3.41 -14.05 -16.87
CA GLU A 294 -4.24 -15.07 -16.23
C GLU A 294 -3.46 -15.90 -15.19
N TYR A 295 -2.24 -16.32 -15.53
CA TYR A 295 -1.40 -17.11 -14.63
C TYR A 295 -0.98 -16.30 -13.38
N VAL A 296 -0.62 -15.03 -13.56
CA VAL A 296 -0.25 -14.11 -12.48
C VAL A 296 -1.45 -13.77 -11.58
N GLU A 297 -2.63 -13.53 -12.15
CA GLU A 297 -3.88 -13.34 -11.39
C GLU A 297 -4.25 -14.59 -10.60
N LYS A 298 -4.17 -15.78 -11.23
CA LYS A 298 -4.48 -17.06 -10.61
C LYS A 298 -3.54 -17.37 -9.43
N PHE A 299 -2.25 -17.07 -9.55
CA PHE A 299 -1.31 -17.17 -8.43
C PHE A 299 -1.68 -16.21 -7.30
N ALA A 300 -1.97 -14.93 -7.61
CA ALA A 300 -2.36 -13.94 -6.61
C ALA A 300 -3.68 -14.31 -5.89
N LEU A 301 -4.67 -14.80 -6.63
CA LEU A 301 -5.96 -15.27 -6.10
C LEU A 301 -5.78 -16.51 -5.22
N ASN A 302 -4.94 -17.47 -5.62
CA ASN A 302 -4.63 -18.64 -4.80
C ASN A 302 -4.04 -18.23 -3.44
N TYR A 303 -3.09 -17.28 -3.43
CA TYR A 303 -2.51 -16.75 -2.18
C TYR A 303 -3.53 -15.96 -1.34
N LEU A 304 -4.40 -15.16 -1.96
CA LEU A 304 -5.49 -14.47 -1.26
C LEU A 304 -6.43 -15.47 -0.56
N GLN A 305 -6.82 -16.55 -1.24
CA GLN A 305 -7.75 -17.55 -0.71
C GLN A 305 -7.19 -18.32 0.50
N LEU A 306 -5.87 -18.35 0.70
CA LEU A 306 -5.28 -18.92 1.93
C LEU A 306 -5.78 -18.20 3.19
N LEU A 307 -6.11 -16.91 3.09
CA LEU A 307 -6.60 -16.06 4.19
C LEU A 307 -8.00 -16.41 4.69
N VAL A 308 -8.72 -17.32 4.01
CA VAL A 308 -9.98 -17.89 4.51
C VAL A 308 -9.73 -18.95 5.59
N HIS A 309 -8.54 -19.56 5.62
CA HIS A 309 -8.19 -20.55 6.63
C HIS A 309 -7.94 -19.92 8.02
N PRO A 310 -8.31 -20.59 9.12
CA PRO A 310 -8.16 -20.05 10.48
C PRO A 310 -6.69 -19.87 10.90
N ASN A 311 -5.78 -20.68 10.34
CA ASN A 311 -4.34 -20.64 10.55
C ASN A 311 -3.61 -20.61 9.18
N PRO A 312 -2.40 -20.03 9.09
CA PRO A 312 -1.55 -20.06 7.89
C PRO A 312 -1.21 -21.50 7.47
N PRO A 313 -1.45 -21.89 6.20
CA PRO A 313 -1.02 -23.19 5.68
C PRO A 313 0.51 -23.34 5.65
N SER A 314 1.00 -24.58 5.78
CA SER A 314 2.45 -24.90 5.80
C SER A 314 3.22 -24.40 4.57
N VAL A 315 2.54 -24.22 3.43
CA VAL A 315 3.12 -23.69 2.18
C VAL A 315 3.65 -22.25 2.32
N LEU A 316 3.20 -21.49 3.33
CA LEU A 316 3.72 -20.15 3.63
C LEU A 316 5.06 -20.17 4.40
N PHE A 317 5.50 -21.34 4.86
CA PHE A 317 6.73 -21.52 5.61
C PHE A 317 7.75 -22.31 4.77
N GLY A 318 9.00 -21.84 4.74
CA GLY A 318 10.07 -22.57 4.05
C GLY A 318 10.32 -23.94 4.69
N ALA A 319 10.73 -24.93 3.88
CA ALA A 319 10.84 -26.33 4.31
C ALA A 319 11.78 -26.56 5.51
N ASP A 320 12.75 -25.66 5.74
CA ASP A 320 13.68 -25.70 6.88
C ASP A 320 13.10 -25.14 8.20
N LYS A 321 11.85 -24.64 8.21
CA LYS A 321 11.19 -24.10 9.40
C LYS A 321 10.22 -25.14 9.98
N ASP A 322 10.64 -25.82 11.05
CA ASP A 322 9.78 -26.67 11.90
C ASP A 322 8.60 -25.85 12.43
N THR A 323 7.51 -25.88 11.67
CA THR A 323 6.35 -25.02 11.91
C THR A 323 5.35 -25.77 12.78
N GLU A 324 5.15 -25.30 14.01
CA GLU A 324 4.11 -25.83 14.89
C GLU A 324 2.75 -25.79 14.18
N VAL A 325 2.06 -26.94 14.11
CA VAL A 325 0.91 -27.22 13.23
C VAL A 325 -0.34 -26.35 13.53
N ALA A 326 -0.25 -25.46 14.52
CA ALA A 326 -1.30 -24.54 14.93
C ALA A 326 -0.82 -23.08 15.17
N ALA A 327 0.33 -22.68 14.62
CA ALA A 327 0.80 -21.29 14.70
C ALA A 327 -0.27 -20.32 14.15
N PRO A 328 -0.62 -19.23 14.87
CA PRO A 328 -1.65 -18.29 14.43
C PRO A 328 -1.14 -17.33 13.34
N TRP A 329 -2.06 -16.72 12.59
CA TRP A 329 -1.73 -15.71 11.59
C TRP A 329 -0.95 -14.53 12.19
N THR A 330 0.27 -14.31 11.68
CA THR A 330 1.07 -13.10 11.96
C THR A 330 0.80 -12.03 10.91
N GLU A 331 1.04 -10.77 11.25
CA GLU A 331 0.89 -9.65 10.32
C GLU A 331 1.75 -9.81 9.05
N GLU A 332 2.97 -10.36 9.16
CA GLU A 332 3.83 -10.58 7.99
C GLU A 332 3.32 -11.76 7.13
N THR A 333 2.89 -12.88 7.72
CA THR A 333 2.27 -13.98 6.94
C THR A 333 1.01 -13.56 6.19
N VAL A 334 0.22 -12.63 6.75
CA VAL A 334 -0.93 -12.05 6.04
C VAL A 334 -0.47 -11.11 4.93
N LYS A 335 0.56 -10.30 5.15
CA LYS A 335 1.14 -9.45 4.08
C LYS A 335 1.75 -10.26 2.95
N GLN A 336 2.43 -11.38 3.24
CA GLN A 336 2.97 -12.31 2.25
C GLN A 336 1.90 -12.76 1.25
N CYS A 337 0.70 -13.09 1.72
CA CYS A 337 -0.44 -13.44 0.86
C CYS A 337 -1.00 -12.25 0.04
N LEU A 338 -0.77 -11.02 0.48
CA LEU A 338 -1.36 -9.80 -0.08
C LEU A 338 -0.39 -9.01 -0.99
N TYR A 339 0.92 -9.19 -0.89
CA TYR A 339 1.90 -8.31 -1.57
C TYR A 339 1.69 -8.25 -3.08
N LEU A 340 1.62 -9.40 -3.75
CA LEU A 340 1.34 -9.45 -5.18
C LEU A 340 -0.07 -8.94 -5.49
N TYR A 341 -1.07 -9.37 -4.71
CA TYR A 341 -2.46 -9.01 -4.93
C TYR A 341 -2.68 -7.49 -4.94
N LEU A 342 -2.16 -6.81 -3.92
CA LEU A 342 -2.24 -5.37 -3.75
C LEU A 342 -1.33 -4.61 -4.72
N ALA A 343 -0.30 -5.25 -5.27
CA ALA A 343 0.53 -4.71 -6.34
C ALA A 343 -0.18 -4.73 -7.71
N LEU A 344 -1.09 -5.69 -7.95
CA LEU A 344 -1.88 -5.83 -9.18
C LEU A 344 -3.20 -5.06 -9.14
N LEU A 345 -3.77 -4.84 -7.96
CA LEU A 345 -5.08 -4.17 -7.77
C LEU A 345 -5.21 -2.79 -8.46
N PRO A 346 -4.18 -1.93 -8.57
CA PRO A 346 -4.24 -0.69 -9.37
C PRO A 346 -4.16 -0.87 -10.89
N GLN A 347 -3.89 -2.09 -11.39
CA GLN A 347 -3.88 -2.42 -12.82
C GLN A 347 -5.17 -3.14 -13.25
N ASN A 348 -5.72 -4.01 -12.40
CA ASN A 348 -7.02 -4.65 -12.62
C ASN A 348 -7.95 -4.41 -11.43
N HIS A 349 -8.83 -3.43 -11.59
CA HIS A 349 -9.74 -2.98 -10.54
C HIS A 349 -10.79 -4.03 -10.13
N LYS A 350 -11.04 -5.05 -10.96
CA LYS A 350 -12.04 -6.11 -10.68
C LYS A 350 -11.66 -6.98 -9.48
N LEU A 351 -10.36 -7.07 -9.20
CA LEU A 351 -9.79 -7.75 -8.04
C LEU A 351 -10.32 -7.17 -6.70
N ILE A 352 -10.92 -5.98 -6.68
CA ILE A 352 -11.51 -5.44 -5.44
C ILE A 352 -12.70 -6.28 -4.93
N HIS A 353 -13.44 -6.95 -5.81
CA HIS A 353 -14.63 -7.74 -5.43
C HIS A 353 -14.23 -9.05 -4.76
N GLU A 354 -13.22 -9.75 -5.30
CA GLU A 354 -12.64 -10.95 -4.70
C GLU A 354 -11.97 -10.66 -3.35
N LEU A 355 -11.24 -9.53 -3.24
CA LEU A 355 -10.74 -9.05 -1.94
C LEU A 355 -11.88 -8.76 -0.97
N ALA A 356 -13.00 -8.17 -1.42
CA ALA A 356 -14.15 -7.92 -0.56
C ALA A 356 -14.85 -9.22 -0.12
N ALA A 357 -14.92 -10.24 -0.98
CA ALA A 357 -15.45 -11.56 -0.64
C ALA A 357 -14.59 -12.26 0.41
N VAL A 358 -13.29 -12.44 0.17
CA VAL A 358 -12.36 -13.02 1.15
C VAL A 358 -12.34 -12.19 2.44
N TYR A 359 -12.45 -10.86 2.36
CA TYR A 359 -12.57 -10.00 3.53
C TYR A 359 -13.84 -10.25 4.35
N THR A 360 -14.98 -10.69 3.81
CA THR A 360 -16.14 -11.00 4.69
C THR A 360 -15.87 -12.25 5.54
N GLU A 361 -15.26 -13.27 4.95
CA GLU A 361 -14.99 -14.57 5.59
C GLU A 361 -13.79 -14.55 6.55
N ALA A 362 -12.75 -13.76 6.25
CA ALA A 362 -11.50 -13.72 7.01
C ALA A 362 -11.63 -13.40 8.51
N ILE A 363 -10.69 -13.89 9.34
CA ILE A 363 -10.68 -13.61 10.78
C ILE A 363 -10.30 -12.15 11.11
N ALA A 364 -10.57 -11.72 12.35
CA ALA A 364 -10.43 -10.33 12.77
C ALA A 364 -9.01 -9.74 12.59
N ASP A 365 -7.95 -10.53 12.76
CA ASP A 365 -6.56 -10.06 12.65
C ASP A 365 -6.07 -9.94 11.20
N ILE A 366 -6.59 -10.79 10.31
CA ILE A 366 -6.46 -10.63 8.87
C ILE A 366 -7.17 -9.33 8.44
N LYS A 367 -8.43 -9.13 8.87
CA LYS A 367 -9.20 -7.90 8.62
C LYS A 367 -8.44 -6.64 9.08
N ARG A 368 -7.90 -6.63 10.31
CA ARG A 368 -7.04 -5.55 10.85
C ARG A 368 -5.80 -5.29 10.01
N THR A 369 -5.23 -6.31 9.38
CA THR A 369 -4.03 -6.19 8.54
C THR A 369 -4.38 -5.66 7.15
N VAL A 370 -5.42 -6.20 6.49
CA VAL A 370 -5.94 -5.70 5.20
C VAL A 370 -6.27 -4.20 5.29
N LEU A 371 -6.99 -3.77 6.33
CA LEU A 371 -7.35 -2.36 6.53
C LEU A 371 -6.14 -1.42 6.69
N ARG A 372 -4.96 -1.93 7.07
CA ARG A 372 -3.73 -1.14 7.16
C ARG A 372 -3.03 -1.01 5.81
N VAL A 373 -2.92 -2.10 5.05
CA VAL A 373 -2.18 -2.12 3.77
C VAL A 373 -2.97 -1.64 2.55
N ILE A 374 -4.31 -1.67 2.58
CA ILE A 374 -5.18 -1.37 1.43
C ILE A 374 -5.15 0.12 0.97
N GLU A 375 -4.65 1.03 1.81
CA GLU A 375 -4.70 2.49 1.54
C GLU A 375 -3.93 2.91 0.28
N GLN A 376 -2.72 2.39 0.06
CA GLN A 376 -1.89 2.75 -1.10
C GLN A 376 -2.48 2.21 -2.43
N PRO A 377 -2.86 0.91 -2.54
CA PRO A 377 -3.54 0.38 -3.73
C PRO A 377 -4.81 1.15 -4.10
N ILE A 378 -5.67 1.49 -3.13
CA ILE A 378 -6.93 2.21 -3.39
C ILE A 378 -6.67 3.61 -3.97
N ARG A 379 -5.66 4.34 -3.46
CA ARG A 379 -5.27 5.63 -4.08
C ARG A 379 -4.77 5.45 -5.50
N GLY A 380 -4.10 4.33 -5.81
CA GLY A 380 -3.68 3.97 -7.18
C GLY A 380 -4.84 3.69 -8.14
N MET A 381 -5.96 3.13 -7.67
CA MET A 381 -7.16 2.88 -8.50
C MET A 381 -7.93 4.17 -8.86
N GLY A 382 -7.86 5.18 -7.99
CA GLY A 382 -8.59 6.44 -8.13
C GLY A 382 -10.10 6.35 -7.85
N MET A 383 -10.71 7.49 -7.51
CA MET A 383 -12.12 7.56 -7.09
C MET A 383 -13.15 7.42 -8.22
N ASN A 384 -12.70 7.42 -9.48
CA ASN A 384 -13.54 7.26 -10.67
C ASN A 384 -13.54 5.81 -11.18
N SER A 385 -12.95 4.86 -10.45
CA SER A 385 -12.96 3.44 -10.81
C SER A 385 -14.38 2.87 -10.79
N PRO A 386 -14.91 2.33 -11.91
CA PRO A 386 -16.28 1.83 -11.98
C PRO A 386 -16.49 0.61 -11.07
N GLU A 387 -15.49 -0.25 -10.94
CA GLU A 387 -15.52 -1.42 -10.05
C GLU A 387 -15.56 -1.00 -8.57
N LEU A 388 -14.87 0.08 -8.21
CA LEU A 388 -14.87 0.61 -6.84
C LEU A 388 -16.21 1.29 -6.51
N LEU A 389 -16.83 1.98 -7.47
CA LEU A 389 -18.20 2.52 -7.36
C LEU A 389 -19.24 1.39 -7.26
N LEU A 390 -19.07 0.30 -8.03
CA LEU A 390 -19.91 -0.90 -7.97
C LEU A 390 -19.80 -1.60 -6.61
N LEU A 391 -18.61 -1.65 -5.99
CA LEU A 391 -18.42 -2.18 -4.64
C LEU A 391 -19.08 -1.30 -3.57
N VAL A 392 -19.09 0.02 -3.72
CA VAL A 392 -19.82 0.92 -2.81
C VAL A 392 -21.33 0.67 -2.89
N GLU A 393 -21.87 0.53 -4.10
CA GLU A 393 -23.30 0.28 -4.30
C GLU A 393 -23.74 -1.11 -3.82
N ASN A 394 -22.97 -2.15 -4.16
CA ASN A 394 -23.27 -3.56 -3.87
C ASN A 394 -22.47 -4.14 -2.69
N CYS A 395 -22.02 -3.30 -1.76
CA CYS A 395 -21.18 -3.65 -0.60
C CYS A 395 -21.56 -5.01 0.02
N PRO A 396 -20.67 -6.03 0.10
CA PRO A 396 -20.97 -7.28 0.80
C PRO A 396 -21.29 -7.07 2.29
N LYS A 397 -22.11 -7.94 2.88
CA LYS A 397 -22.37 -7.92 4.35
C LYS A 397 -21.09 -8.35 5.07
N GLY A 398 -20.59 -7.53 5.98
CA GLY A 398 -19.29 -7.72 6.65
C GLY A 398 -18.13 -6.93 6.01
N ALA A 399 -18.31 -6.36 4.82
CA ALA A 399 -17.31 -5.53 4.14
C ALA A 399 -17.44 -4.02 4.45
N GLU A 400 -18.35 -3.64 5.36
CA GLU A 400 -18.66 -2.24 5.68
C GLU A 400 -17.43 -1.44 6.13
N THR A 401 -16.55 -2.09 6.90
CA THR A 401 -15.28 -1.52 7.39
C THR A 401 -14.23 -1.37 6.29
N LEU A 402 -14.19 -2.30 5.33
CA LEU A 402 -13.32 -2.23 4.15
C LEU A 402 -13.76 -1.06 3.25
N VAL A 403 -15.06 -0.99 2.91
CA VAL A 403 -15.60 0.11 2.10
C VAL A 403 -15.40 1.46 2.79
N THR A 404 -15.68 1.57 4.08
CA THR A 404 -15.39 2.80 4.86
C THR A 404 -13.92 3.21 4.76
N ARG A 405 -12.98 2.27 4.94
CA ARG A 405 -11.55 2.54 4.82
C ARG A 405 -11.15 2.99 3.42
N CYS A 406 -11.67 2.35 2.38
CA CYS A 406 -11.44 2.75 0.99
C CYS A 406 -11.94 4.17 0.72
N LEU A 407 -13.16 4.50 1.17
CA LEU A 407 -13.73 5.84 1.06
C LEU A 407 -12.85 6.90 1.74
N HIS A 408 -12.38 6.65 2.98
CA HIS A 408 -11.41 7.54 3.63
C HIS A 408 -10.13 7.68 2.77
N SER A 409 -9.51 6.58 2.33
CA SER A 409 -8.25 6.62 1.56
C SER A 409 -8.34 7.39 0.24
N LEU A 410 -9.49 7.36 -0.45
CA LEU A 410 -9.76 8.11 -1.67
C LEU A 410 -9.91 9.62 -1.43
N THR A 411 -10.63 10.01 -0.37
CA THR A 411 -11.06 11.41 -0.16
C THR A 411 -10.19 12.19 0.83
N ASP A 412 -9.19 11.53 1.41
CA ASP A 412 -8.25 12.04 2.43
C ASP A 412 -7.57 13.37 2.04
N LYS A 413 -7.19 13.50 0.76
CA LYS A 413 -6.45 14.65 0.21
C LYS A 413 -7.13 15.34 -0.97
N VAL A 414 -8.29 14.85 -1.39
CA VAL A 414 -8.97 15.22 -2.65
C VAL A 414 -10.48 15.24 -2.39
N PRO A 415 -11.22 16.27 -2.83
CA PRO A 415 -12.68 16.29 -2.67
C PRO A 415 -13.35 15.10 -3.37
N PRO A 416 -14.44 14.53 -2.81
CA PRO A 416 -15.13 13.38 -3.38
C PRO A 416 -15.78 13.71 -4.73
N SER A 417 -15.73 12.78 -5.69
CA SER A 417 -16.43 12.93 -6.96
C SER A 417 -17.96 12.87 -6.77
N PRO A 418 -18.77 13.64 -7.54
CA PRO A 418 -20.23 13.66 -7.37
C PRO A 418 -20.90 12.29 -7.51
N GLU A 419 -20.33 11.41 -8.34
CA GLU A 419 -20.82 10.04 -8.47
C GLU A 419 -20.54 9.19 -7.22
N LEU A 420 -19.34 9.30 -6.63
CA LEU A 420 -19.02 8.62 -5.37
C LEU A 420 -19.97 9.09 -4.24
N VAL A 421 -20.24 10.39 -4.16
CA VAL A 421 -21.23 10.95 -3.21
C VAL A 421 -22.61 10.32 -3.45
N LYS A 422 -23.06 10.19 -4.70
CA LYS A 422 -24.34 9.56 -5.04
C LYS A 422 -24.40 8.09 -4.60
N ARG A 423 -23.39 7.26 -4.91
CA ARG A 423 -23.38 5.84 -4.51
C ARG A 423 -23.37 5.68 -2.97
N VAL A 424 -22.61 6.52 -2.26
CA VAL A 424 -22.56 6.51 -0.78
C VAL A 424 -23.87 6.99 -0.15
N ARG A 425 -24.50 8.05 -0.70
CA ARG A 425 -25.84 8.51 -0.30
C ARG A 425 -26.87 7.39 -0.45
N ASP A 426 -26.86 6.69 -1.59
CA ASP A 426 -27.76 5.57 -1.86
C ASP A 426 -27.54 4.42 -0.87
N LEU A 427 -26.29 4.03 -0.60
CA LEU A 427 -25.95 2.99 0.38
C LEU A 427 -26.45 3.34 1.80
N TYR A 428 -26.27 4.60 2.21
CA TYR A 428 -26.69 5.11 3.52
C TYR A 428 -28.21 4.99 3.73
N HIS A 429 -29.00 5.35 2.71
CA HIS A 429 -30.46 5.31 2.78
C HIS A 429 -31.04 3.91 2.56
N LYS A 430 -30.48 3.13 1.63
CA LYS A 430 -31.00 1.80 1.26
C LYS A 430 -30.70 0.72 2.30
N ARG A 431 -29.57 0.83 3.03
CA ARG A 431 -28.99 -0.35 3.73
C ARG A 431 -28.29 -0.10 5.05
N LEU A 432 -27.57 1.00 5.22
CA LEU A 432 -26.67 1.21 6.37
C LEU A 432 -26.76 2.64 6.94
N PRO A 433 -27.65 2.91 7.91
CA PRO A 433 -27.85 4.24 8.49
C PRO A 433 -26.74 4.69 9.47
N ASP A 434 -25.57 4.02 9.50
CA ASP A 434 -24.39 4.47 10.26
C ASP A 434 -23.79 5.71 9.60
N VAL A 435 -23.83 6.83 10.34
CA VAL A 435 -23.40 8.15 9.87
C VAL A 435 -21.90 8.21 9.54
N ARG A 436 -21.10 7.23 9.98
CA ARG A 436 -19.67 7.13 9.66
C ARG A 436 -19.41 7.03 8.15
N PHE A 437 -20.28 6.37 7.39
CA PHE A 437 -20.18 6.30 5.92
C PHE A 437 -20.23 7.67 5.24
N LEU A 438 -20.86 8.66 5.87
CA LEU A 438 -20.95 10.01 5.31
C LEU A 438 -19.67 10.82 5.56
N ILE A 439 -18.83 10.46 6.55
CA ILE A 439 -17.65 11.25 6.96
C ILE A 439 -16.64 11.47 5.81
N PRO A 440 -16.31 10.47 4.98
CA PRO A 440 -15.42 10.66 3.81
C PRO A 440 -15.99 11.60 2.74
N VAL A 441 -17.32 11.65 2.59
CA VAL A 441 -18.01 12.36 1.51
C VAL A 441 -18.65 13.68 1.93
N LEU A 442 -18.50 14.11 3.19
CA LEU A 442 -19.14 15.30 3.78
C LEU A 442 -19.08 16.54 2.88
N ASN A 443 -17.91 16.81 2.29
CA ASN A 443 -17.67 18.04 1.53
C ASN A 443 -18.31 18.02 0.12
N GLY A 444 -18.96 16.92 -0.28
CA GLY A 444 -19.77 16.82 -1.50
C GLY A 444 -21.27 16.64 -1.25
N LEU A 445 -21.72 16.55 0.01
CA LEU A 445 -23.13 16.47 0.38
C LEU A 445 -23.79 17.85 0.35
N GLU A 446 -25.12 17.90 0.16
CA GLU A 446 -25.85 19.15 0.27
C GLU A 446 -25.90 19.65 1.73
N LYS A 447 -25.89 20.97 1.89
CA LYS A 447 -26.11 21.67 3.17
C LYS A 447 -27.28 21.13 4.01
N LYS A 448 -28.39 20.77 3.35
CA LYS A 448 -29.57 20.18 3.99
C LYS A 448 -29.27 18.79 4.58
N GLU A 449 -28.54 17.95 3.84
CA GLU A 449 -28.16 16.60 4.27
C GLU A 449 -27.17 16.65 5.45
N VAL A 450 -26.17 17.53 5.37
CA VAL A 450 -25.17 17.71 6.45
C VAL A 450 -25.87 18.16 7.75
N ILE A 451 -26.81 19.10 7.68
CA ILE A 451 -27.59 19.55 8.85
C ILE A 451 -28.47 18.41 9.41
N GLN A 452 -29.03 17.53 8.56
CA GLN A 452 -29.78 16.35 9.01
C GLN A 452 -28.89 15.27 9.64
N ALA A 453 -27.65 15.11 9.16
CA ALA A 453 -26.67 14.17 9.71
C ALA A 453 -26.01 14.68 11.01
N LEU A 454 -25.87 16.00 11.18
CA LEU A 454 -25.16 16.64 12.29
C LEU A 454 -25.54 16.12 13.70
N PRO A 455 -26.83 15.92 14.05
CA PRO A 455 -27.22 15.37 15.37
C PRO A 455 -26.80 13.91 15.61
N LYS A 456 -26.47 13.16 14.54
CA LYS A 456 -25.86 11.82 14.64
C LYS A 456 -24.33 11.93 14.72
N LEU A 457 -23.71 12.81 13.91
CA LEU A 457 -22.26 13.04 13.89
C LEU A 457 -21.73 13.48 15.25
N ILE A 458 -22.38 14.43 15.94
CA ILE A 458 -21.90 14.95 17.24
C ILE A 458 -22.06 13.96 18.42
N LYS A 459 -22.70 12.80 18.22
CA LYS A 459 -22.77 11.70 19.20
C LYS A 459 -21.62 10.69 19.06
N LEU A 460 -20.74 10.86 18.08
CA LEU A 460 -19.55 10.03 17.90
C LEU A 460 -18.47 10.36 18.95
N ASN A 461 -17.36 9.59 18.93
CA ASN A 461 -16.20 9.86 19.77
C ASN A 461 -15.66 11.29 19.49
N PRO A 462 -15.32 12.10 20.51
CA PRO A 462 -14.82 13.47 20.33
C PRO A 462 -13.67 13.64 19.32
N ILE A 463 -12.80 12.63 19.15
CA ILE A 463 -11.73 12.65 18.14
C ILE A 463 -12.33 12.67 16.73
N VAL A 464 -13.33 11.81 16.47
CA VAL A 464 -14.05 11.74 15.18
C VAL A 464 -14.91 12.98 14.98
N VAL A 465 -15.50 13.55 16.03
CA VAL A 465 -16.22 14.83 15.95
C VAL A 465 -15.26 15.96 15.54
N LYS A 466 -14.02 15.97 16.05
CA LYS A 466 -13.01 16.93 15.59
C LYS A 466 -12.60 16.70 14.13
N GLU A 467 -12.39 15.46 13.70
CA GLU A 467 -12.10 15.15 12.28
C GLU A 467 -13.22 15.64 11.34
N VAL A 468 -14.48 15.35 11.70
CA VAL A 468 -15.68 15.82 10.99
C VAL A 468 -15.72 17.35 10.90
N PHE A 469 -15.41 18.06 11.99
CA PHE A 469 -15.37 19.52 12.00
C PHE A 469 -14.20 20.07 11.19
N ASN A 470 -13.00 19.50 11.30
CA ASN A 470 -11.88 19.91 10.45
C ASN A 470 -12.20 19.74 8.96
N ARG A 471 -12.92 18.67 8.58
CA ARG A 471 -13.32 18.44 7.19
C ARG A 471 -14.34 19.47 6.71
N LEU A 472 -15.39 19.72 7.51
CA LEU A 472 -16.43 20.73 7.24
C LEU A 472 -15.92 22.18 7.31
N LEU A 473 -14.83 22.45 8.02
CA LEU A 473 -14.20 23.76 8.11
C LEU A 473 -13.02 23.93 7.13
N GLY A 474 -12.74 22.92 6.29
CA GLY A 474 -11.66 22.91 5.32
C GLY A 474 -10.25 22.72 5.88
N THR A 475 -10.06 22.77 7.21
CA THR A 475 -8.75 22.84 7.88
C THR A 475 -7.88 21.59 7.77
N GLN A 476 -8.36 20.50 7.18
CA GLN A 476 -7.54 19.32 6.84
C GLN A 476 -6.61 19.57 5.64
N HIS A 477 -6.96 20.49 4.72
CA HIS A 477 -6.21 20.71 3.48
C HIS A 477 -5.32 21.95 3.64
N GLY A 478 -4.01 21.73 3.77
CA GLY A 478 -3.03 22.81 3.78
C GLY A 478 -2.90 23.47 2.41
N GLU A 479 -3.12 24.78 2.38
CA GLU A 479 -2.80 25.76 1.32
C GLU A 479 -3.43 25.56 -0.08
N GLY A 480 -3.91 26.67 -0.65
CA GLY A 480 -4.39 26.76 -2.03
C GLY A 480 -5.85 26.32 -2.25
N ASN A 481 -6.14 25.03 -2.17
CA ASN A 481 -7.41 24.47 -2.65
C ASN A 481 -8.51 24.42 -1.57
N SER A 482 -9.24 25.54 -1.42
CA SER A 482 -10.52 25.60 -0.70
C SER A 482 -11.60 24.76 -1.40
N ALA A 483 -11.60 23.45 -1.14
CA ALA A 483 -12.70 22.57 -1.50
C ALA A 483 -14.01 23.13 -0.91
N LEU A 484 -15.02 23.34 -1.76
CA LEU A 484 -16.26 24.03 -1.44
C LEU A 484 -17.04 23.30 -0.33
N SER A 485 -16.83 23.70 0.93
CA SER A 485 -17.57 23.13 2.05
C SER A 485 -19.06 23.50 1.97
N PRO A 486 -20.00 22.56 2.19
CA PRO A 486 -21.44 22.85 2.20
C PRO A 486 -21.92 23.66 3.41
N LEU A 487 -21.04 23.97 4.37
CA LEU A 487 -21.30 24.85 5.51
C LEU A 487 -20.11 25.79 5.72
N ASN A 488 -20.38 27.10 5.84
CA ASN A 488 -19.37 28.01 6.39
C ASN A 488 -19.31 27.88 7.94
N PRO A 489 -18.24 28.37 8.60
CA PRO A 489 -18.07 28.18 10.05
C PRO A 489 -19.21 28.76 10.89
N GLY A 490 -19.73 29.92 10.50
CA GLY A 490 -20.87 30.54 11.19
C GLY A 490 -22.13 29.68 11.06
N GLU A 491 -22.40 29.14 9.88
CA GLU A 491 -23.53 28.25 9.63
C GLU A 491 -23.43 26.92 10.37
N LEU A 492 -22.24 26.34 10.52
CA LEU A 492 -22.04 25.15 11.35
C LEU A 492 -22.40 25.45 12.82
N LEU A 493 -21.91 26.57 13.36
CA LEU A 493 -22.20 26.97 14.73
C LEU A 493 -23.69 27.32 14.95
N ILE A 494 -24.35 27.94 13.97
CA ILE A 494 -25.80 28.17 13.99
C ILE A 494 -26.58 26.85 13.89
N ALA A 495 -26.16 25.94 13.01
CA ALA A 495 -26.79 24.63 12.88
C ALA A 495 -26.74 23.85 14.20
N LEU A 496 -25.62 23.89 14.93
CA LEU A 496 -25.50 23.31 16.28
C LEU A 496 -26.48 23.91 17.29
N HIS A 497 -26.75 25.23 17.24
CA HIS A 497 -27.72 25.89 18.11
C HIS A 497 -29.18 25.53 17.75
N ASN A 498 -29.42 25.17 16.50
CA ASN A 498 -30.73 24.81 15.98
C ASN A 498 -31.01 23.30 16.06
N ILE A 499 -30.12 22.50 16.67
CA ILE A 499 -30.39 21.09 16.95
C ILE A 499 -31.45 20.98 18.05
N ASP A 500 -32.57 20.37 17.68
CA ASP A 500 -33.65 19.98 18.58
C ASP A 500 -33.14 19.06 19.71
N SER A 501 -33.43 19.46 20.96
CA SER A 501 -33.10 18.74 22.19
C SER A 501 -33.70 17.34 22.29
N VAL A 502 -34.74 17.02 21.51
CA VAL A 502 -35.28 15.65 21.40
C VAL A 502 -34.36 14.77 20.56
N LYS A 503 -33.66 15.34 19.58
CA LYS A 503 -32.80 14.60 18.64
C LYS A 503 -31.37 14.40 19.17
N CYS A 504 -30.84 15.36 19.92
CA CYS A 504 -29.53 15.25 20.56
C CYS A 504 -29.52 15.84 21.98
N ASP A 505 -28.77 15.20 22.89
CA ASP A 505 -28.66 15.69 24.25
C ASP A 505 -27.83 16.98 24.33
N MET A 506 -28.21 17.84 25.28
CA MET A 506 -27.61 19.16 25.44
C MET A 506 -26.12 19.10 25.83
N LYS A 507 -25.62 17.99 26.41
CA LYS A 507 -24.19 17.85 26.76
C LYS A 507 -23.35 17.63 25.50
N SER A 508 -23.84 16.82 24.55
CA SER A 508 -23.20 16.61 23.24
C SER A 508 -23.20 17.88 22.39
N ILE A 509 -24.31 18.62 22.35
CA ILE A 509 -24.37 19.92 21.65
C ILE A 509 -23.38 20.93 22.29
N ILE A 510 -23.33 21.02 23.63
CA ILE A 510 -22.37 21.89 24.33
C ILE A 510 -20.91 21.48 24.04
N LYS A 511 -20.59 20.17 24.00
CA LYS A 511 -19.26 19.67 23.62
C LYS A 511 -18.89 20.08 22.19
N ALA A 512 -19.80 19.91 21.24
CA ALA A 512 -19.61 20.32 19.85
C ALA A 512 -19.37 21.84 19.73
N THR A 513 -20.20 22.67 20.36
CA THR A 513 -20.00 24.13 20.41
C THR A 513 -18.65 24.51 21.03
N ASN A 514 -18.21 23.82 22.08
CA ASN A 514 -16.88 24.06 22.67
C ASN A 514 -15.72 23.66 21.73
N LEU A 515 -15.87 22.63 20.89
CA LEU A 515 -14.87 22.28 19.87
C LEU A 515 -14.77 23.35 18.79
N CYS A 516 -15.89 23.93 18.35
CA CYS A 516 -15.87 25.07 17.43
C CYS A 516 -15.07 26.24 18.02
N PHE A 517 -15.37 26.62 19.26
CA PHE A 517 -14.64 27.67 19.99
C PHE A 517 -13.16 27.35 20.28
N ALA A 518 -12.70 26.11 20.14
CA ALA A 518 -11.27 25.79 20.27
C ALA A 518 -10.46 26.25 19.05
N GLU A 519 -11.06 26.21 17.85
CA GLU A 519 -10.41 26.55 16.58
C GLU A 519 -10.43 28.07 16.32
N ARG A 520 -9.70 28.81 17.16
CA ARG A 520 -9.65 30.30 17.18
C ARG A 520 -9.27 30.95 15.84
N ASN A 521 -8.53 30.23 14.99
CA ASN A 521 -8.13 30.71 13.66
C ASN A 521 -9.32 30.77 12.69
N VAL A 522 -10.38 30.00 12.96
CA VAL A 522 -11.59 29.91 12.14
C VAL A 522 -12.73 30.75 12.73
N TYR A 523 -12.91 30.70 14.06
CA TYR A 523 -13.97 31.40 14.77
C TYR A 523 -13.51 32.77 15.28
N THR A 524 -13.21 33.67 14.33
CA THR A 524 -12.79 35.05 14.61
C THR A 524 -13.92 35.90 15.23
N SER A 525 -13.57 37.09 15.73
CA SER A 525 -14.55 38.04 16.28
C SER A 525 -15.63 38.46 15.27
N GLU A 526 -15.33 38.46 13.97
CA GLU A 526 -16.27 38.81 12.90
C GLU A 526 -17.27 37.68 12.64
N VAL A 527 -16.78 36.45 12.47
CA VAL A 527 -17.61 35.24 12.32
C VAL A 527 -18.55 35.09 13.52
N LEU A 528 -18.02 35.26 14.73
CA LEU A 528 -18.82 35.20 15.96
C LEU A 528 -19.83 36.34 16.08
N ALA A 529 -19.51 37.55 15.59
CA ALA A 529 -20.48 38.66 15.56
C ALA A 529 -21.68 38.35 14.65
N VAL A 530 -21.42 37.84 13.44
CA VAL A 530 -22.48 37.42 12.49
C VAL A 530 -23.34 36.30 13.09
N VAL A 531 -22.72 35.29 13.71
CA VAL A 531 -23.44 34.20 14.40
C VAL A 531 -24.34 34.74 15.51
N MET A 532 -23.82 35.61 16.38
CA MET A 532 -24.61 36.17 17.48
C MET A 532 -25.76 37.06 17.00
N GLN A 533 -25.57 37.81 15.91
CA GLN A 533 -26.64 38.57 15.25
C GLN A 533 -27.75 37.64 14.77
N GLN A 534 -27.40 36.62 13.98
CA GLN A 534 -28.38 35.73 13.36
C GLN A 534 -29.11 34.83 14.37
N LEU A 535 -28.45 34.43 15.47
CA LEU A 535 -29.10 33.69 16.56
C LEU A 535 -30.04 34.56 17.42
N MET A 536 -29.78 35.87 17.54
CA MET A 536 -30.68 36.83 18.19
C MET A 536 -31.94 37.09 17.36
N GLU A 537 -31.82 37.12 16.04
CA GLU A 537 -32.93 37.41 15.13
C GLU A 537 -33.99 36.29 15.06
N GLN A 538 -33.61 35.06 15.40
CA GLN A 538 -34.52 33.90 15.44
C GLN A 538 -35.67 34.03 16.45
N SER A 539 -36.73 33.24 16.21
CA SER A 539 -37.90 33.08 17.07
C SER A 539 -38.45 31.65 16.92
N PRO A 540 -38.52 30.83 17.98
CA PRO A 540 -38.06 31.08 19.35
C PRO A 540 -36.54 31.33 19.46
N LEU A 541 -36.10 31.91 20.58
CA LEU A 541 -34.68 32.14 20.85
C LEU A 541 -33.94 30.83 21.19
N PRO A 542 -32.78 30.52 20.56
CA PRO A 542 -32.01 29.31 20.86
C PRO A 542 -31.53 29.23 22.31
N MET A 543 -31.71 28.08 22.95
CA MET A 543 -31.41 27.88 24.38
C MET A 543 -29.93 28.15 24.73
N LEU A 544 -29.02 27.92 23.79
CA LEU A 544 -27.57 28.14 23.97
C LEU A 544 -27.08 29.54 23.58
N LEU A 545 -27.93 30.43 23.04
CA LEU A 545 -27.54 31.78 22.58
C LEU A 545 -26.68 32.52 23.60
N MET A 546 -27.15 32.67 24.84
CA MET A 546 -26.40 33.42 25.85
C MET A 546 -25.14 32.72 26.35
N ARG A 547 -25.01 31.38 26.22
CA ARG A 547 -23.74 30.70 26.45
C ARG A 547 -22.71 31.16 25.41
N THR A 548 -23.10 31.15 24.14
CA THR A 548 -22.29 31.59 23.00
C THR A 548 -21.93 33.08 23.10
N VAL A 549 -22.86 33.95 23.47
CA VAL A 549 -22.57 35.38 23.72
C VAL A 549 -21.51 35.56 24.81
N ILE A 550 -21.67 34.89 25.97
CA ILE A 550 -20.69 34.97 27.06
C ILE A 550 -19.33 34.37 26.65
N GLN A 551 -19.33 33.28 25.88
CA GLN A 551 -18.11 32.59 25.44
C GLN A 551 -17.34 33.39 24.38
N SER A 552 -18.02 33.95 23.38
CA SER A 552 -17.46 34.88 22.40
C SER A 552 -16.87 36.12 23.06
N LEU A 553 -17.56 36.71 24.05
CA LEU A 553 -17.07 37.88 24.78
C LEU A 553 -15.86 37.55 25.66
N THR A 554 -15.82 36.35 26.24
CA THR A 554 -14.67 35.88 27.04
C THR A 554 -13.42 35.66 26.17
N MET A 555 -13.59 35.29 24.90
CA MET A 555 -12.48 35.16 23.94
C MET A 555 -12.08 36.48 23.28
N TYR A 556 -13.05 37.34 22.97
CA TYR A 556 -12.85 38.61 22.27
C TYR A 556 -13.53 39.78 23.02
N PRO A 557 -12.92 40.32 24.10
CA PRO A 557 -13.51 41.41 24.90
C PRO A 557 -13.85 42.68 24.10
N ARG A 558 -13.20 42.90 22.94
CA ARG A 558 -13.51 43.99 22.01
C ARG A 558 -14.96 43.96 21.50
N LEU A 559 -15.63 42.81 21.53
CA LEU A 559 -17.04 42.66 21.17
C LEU A 559 -18.01 43.25 22.23
N GLY A 560 -17.53 43.77 23.36
CA GLY A 560 -18.38 44.28 24.46
C GLY A 560 -19.48 45.23 24.01
N GLY A 561 -19.17 46.27 23.24
CA GLY A 561 -20.17 47.23 22.73
C GLY A 561 -21.20 46.60 21.78
N PHE A 562 -20.77 45.65 20.95
CA PHE A 562 -21.67 44.89 20.08
C PHE A 562 -22.60 43.96 20.90
N VAL A 563 -22.08 43.33 21.96
CA VAL A 563 -22.87 42.53 22.89
C VAL A 563 -23.88 43.39 23.65
N MET A 564 -23.58 44.62 24.03
CA MET A 564 -24.58 45.53 24.63
C MET A 564 -25.75 45.79 23.68
N ASN A 565 -25.47 46.03 22.39
CA ASN A 565 -26.51 46.21 21.38
C ASN A 565 -27.38 44.95 21.20
N ILE A 566 -26.79 43.75 21.31
CA ILE A 566 -27.55 42.49 21.33
C ILE A 566 -28.43 42.41 22.58
N LEU A 567 -27.89 42.69 23.77
CA LEU A 567 -28.64 42.64 25.02
C LEU A 567 -29.84 43.60 25.01
N SER A 568 -29.67 44.85 24.54
CA SER A 568 -30.80 45.79 24.34
C SER A 568 -31.87 45.26 23.38
N ARG A 569 -31.48 44.65 22.25
CA ARG A 569 -32.43 44.04 21.31
C ARG A 569 -33.13 42.80 21.89
N LEU A 570 -32.48 42.05 22.78
CA LEU A 570 -33.09 40.93 23.50
C LEU A 570 -34.16 41.39 24.52
N ILE A 571 -34.04 42.60 25.08
CA ILE A 571 -35.12 43.22 25.88
C ILE A 571 -36.37 43.45 25.00
N MET A 572 -36.19 43.98 23.79
CA MET A 572 -37.30 44.18 22.83
C MET A 572 -37.99 42.85 22.47
N LYS A 573 -37.23 41.75 22.36
CA LYS A 573 -37.73 40.38 22.15
C LYS A 573 -38.28 39.69 23.43
N GLN A 574 -38.40 40.41 24.55
CA GLN A 574 -38.93 39.91 25.83
C GLN A 574 -38.21 38.65 26.34
N VAL A 575 -36.87 38.68 26.36
CA VAL A 575 -35.96 37.58 26.74
C VAL A 575 -36.33 36.84 28.04
N TRP A 576 -36.97 37.49 29.01
CA TRP A 576 -37.48 36.88 30.25
C TRP A 576 -38.48 35.74 30.03
N LYS A 577 -39.17 35.69 28.87
CA LYS A 577 -40.04 34.56 28.46
C LYS A 577 -39.29 33.24 28.23
N TYR A 578 -37.96 33.26 28.15
CA TYR A 578 -37.13 32.09 27.86
C TYR A 578 -36.19 31.81 29.06
N PRO A 579 -36.58 31.01 30.07
CA PRO A 579 -35.91 30.99 31.37
C PRO A 579 -34.40 30.74 31.35
N LYS A 580 -33.91 29.89 30.44
CA LYS A 580 -32.47 29.60 30.28
C LYS A 580 -31.69 30.69 29.54
N VAL A 581 -32.33 31.36 28.58
CA VAL A 581 -31.74 32.53 27.90
C VAL A 581 -31.72 33.71 28.88
N TRP A 582 -32.76 33.90 29.69
CA TRP A 582 -32.84 34.90 30.76
C TRP A 582 -31.79 34.69 31.87
N GLU A 583 -31.58 33.45 32.31
CA GLU A 583 -30.49 33.10 33.24
C GLU A 583 -29.11 33.50 32.69
N GLY A 584 -28.88 33.28 31.38
CA GLY A 584 -27.67 33.70 30.68
C GLY A 584 -27.58 35.22 30.47
N PHE A 585 -28.70 35.92 30.23
CA PHE A 585 -28.77 37.37 30.09
C PHE A 585 -28.26 38.05 31.38
N ILE A 586 -28.80 37.66 32.53
CA ILE A 586 -28.39 38.19 33.84
C ILE A 586 -26.90 37.92 34.10
N LYS A 587 -26.41 36.69 33.83
CA LYS A 587 -25.00 36.32 33.98
C LYS A 587 -24.06 37.07 33.03
N CYS A 588 -24.53 37.47 31.84
CA CYS A 588 -23.78 38.34 30.94
C CYS A 588 -23.69 39.75 31.55
N CYS A 589 -24.83 40.34 31.92
CA CYS A 589 -24.90 41.66 32.55
C CYS A 589 -24.08 41.77 33.84
N GLN A 590 -24.02 40.72 34.67
CA GLN A 590 -23.18 40.68 35.89
C GLN A 590 -21.67 40.67 35.56
N ARG A 591 -21.26 40.05 34.45
CA ARG A 591 -19.84 39.99 34.00
C ARG A 591 -19.35 41.26 33.31
N THR A 592 -20.27 42.09 32.81
CA THR A 592 -19.94 43.27 32.00
C THR A 592 -20.27 44.60 32.70
N LYS A 593 -20.30 44.61 34.04
CA LYS A 593 -20.32 45.86 34.82
C LYS A 593 -19.05 46.68 34.48
N PRO A 594 -19.11 48.02 34.31
CA PRO A 594 -20.29 48.87 34.39
C PRO A 594 -21.08 49.01 33.08
N GLN A 595 -20.55 48.54 31.94
CA GLN A 595 -21.13 48.76 30.60
C GLN A 595 -22.58 48.26 30.48
N SER A 596 -22.94 47.17 31.18
CA SER A 596 -24.30 46.63 31.23
C SER A 596 -25.33 47.53 31.92
N PHE A 597 -24.92 48.50 32.73
CA PHE A 597 -25.85 49.31 33.52
C PHE A 597 -26.86 50.07 32.65
N GLN A 598 -26.43 50.62 31.51
CA GLN A 598 -27.32 51.29 30.55
C GLN A 598 -28.34 50.34 29.90
N VAL A 599 -28.03 49.04 29.80
CA VAL A 599 -28.94 48.02 29.28
C VAL A 599 -29.92 47.54 30.37
N ILE A 600 -29.45 47.40 31.61
CA ILE A 600 -30.31 46.99 32.75
C ILE A 600 -31.41 48.03 33.01
N LEU A 601 -31.11 49.33 32.86
CA LEU A 601 -32.09 50.42 32.99
C LEU A 601 -33.19 50.43 31.90
N GLN A 602 -33.03 49.65 30.82
CA GLN A 602 -34.05 49.50 29.78
C GLN A 602 -35.08 48.39 30.11
N LEU A 603 -34.90 47.64 31.21
CA LEU A 603 -35.82 46.58 31.61
C LEU A 603 -37.13 47.14 32.19
N PRO A 604 -38.29 46.49 31.93
CA PRO A 604 -39.53 46.81 32.64
C PRO A 604 -39.37 46.66 34.16
N PRO A 605 -40.02 47.49 35.00
CA PRO A 605 -39.85 47.50 36.45
C PRO A 605 -39.93 46.11 37.12
N GLN A 606 -40.92 45.29 36.74
CA GLN A 606 -41.09 43.92 37.24
C GLN A 606 -39.89 43.01 36.94
N GLN A 607 -39.29 43.17 35.76
CA GLN A 607 -38.15 42.36 35.33
C GLN A 607 -36.85 42.85 35.96
N LEU A 608 -36.72 44.16 36.21
CA LEU A 608 -35.61 44.74 36.97
C LEU A 608 -35.57 44.21 38.42
N GLY A 609 -36.73 44.10 39.09
CA GLY A 609 -36.86 43.41 40.38
C GLY A 609 -36.32 41.98 40.31
N ALA A 610 -36.81 41.19 39.35
CA ALA A 610 -36.38 39.81 39.12
C ALA A 610 -34.89 39.63 38.71
N VAL A 611 -34.18 40.71 38.35
CA VAL A 611 -32.72 40.71 38.22
C VAL A 611 -32.05 40.85 39.60
N PHE A 612 -32.54 41.74 40.46
CA PHE A 612 -32.01 41.91 41.81
C PHE A 612 -32.28 40.71 42.72
N ASP A 613 -33.45 40.07 42.61
CA ASP A 613 -33.78 38.84 43.35
C ASP A 613 -32.78 37.71 43.06
N LYS A 614 -32.20 37.68 41.84
CA LYS A 614 -31.22 36.68 41.41
C LYS A 614 -29.77 37.13 41.57
N CYS A 615 -29.52 38.43 41.66
CA CYS A 615 -28.19 39.06 41.66
C CYS A 615 -28.24 40.38 42.45
N PRO A 616 -28.37 40.35 43.79
CA PRO A 616 -28.47 41.57 44.60
C PRO A 616 -27.22 42.46 44.47
N GLU A 617 -26.05 41.87 44.18
CA GLU A 617 -24.80 42.55 43.85
C GLU A 617 -24.84 43.49 42.61
N LEU A 618 -25.92 43.48 41.82
CA LEU A 618 -26.12 44.45 40.74
C LEU A 618 -26.78 45.75 41.23
N ARG A 619 -27.43 45.73 42.39
CA ARG A 619 -28.27 46.82 42.90
C ARG A 619 -27.47 48.06 43.28
N GLU A 620 -26.59 47.94 44.27
CA GLU A 620 -25.80 49.07 44.78
C GLU A 620 -24.88 49.69 43.70
N PRO A 621 -24.15 48.92 42.86
CA PRO A 621 -23.34 49.50 41.80
C PRO A 621 -24.15 50.23 40.71
N LEU A 622 -25.37 49.76 40.42
CA LEU A 622 -26.27 50.41 39.46
C LEU A 622 -26.90 51.69 40.03
N LEU A 623 -27.27 51.67 41.31
CA LEU A 623 -27.77 52.84 42.03
C LEU A 623 -26.68 53.91 42.18
N ALA A 624 -25.43 53.53 42.46
CA ALA A 624 -24.28 54.43 42.46
C ALA A 624 -24.02 55.03 41.06
N HIS A 625 -24.14 54.23 40.00
CA HIS A 625 -24.03 54.70 38.62
C HIS A 625 -25.14 55.69 38.26
N VAL A 626 -26.40 55.42 38.62
CA VAL A 626 -27.52 56.36 38.43
C VAL A 626 -27.31 57.67 39.19
N ARG A 627 -26.81 57.62 40.43
CA ARG A 627 -26.47 58.82 41.23
C ARG A 627 -25.31 59.63 40.64
N SER A 628 -24.48 59.04 39.77
CA SER A 628 -23.41 59.74 39.03
C SER A 628 -23.89 60.47 37.78
N PHE A 629 -25.15 60.28 37.36
CA PHE A 629 -25.72 60.98 36.20
C PHE A 629 -26.00 62.46 36.51
N THR A 630 -26.02 63.30 35.47
CA THR A 630 -26.48 64.70 35.60
C THR A 630 -27.97 64.76 35.96
N PRO A 631 -28.46 65.83 36.62
CA PRO A 631 -29.87 65.94 37.02
C PRO A 631 -30.86 65.77 35.85
N HIS A 632 -30.49 66.24 34.65
CA HIS A 632 -31.29 66.07 33.43
C HIS A 632 -31.40 64.60 32.99
N GLN A 633 -30.31 63.82 33.10
CA GLN A 633 -30.32 62.38 32.82
C GLN A 633 -31.07 61.58 33.88
N GLN A 634 -30.99 61.98 35.16
CA GLN A 634 -31.78 61.35 36.23
C GLN A 634 -33.28 61.52 36.00
N ALA A 635 -33.72 62.70 35.52
CA ALA A 635 -35.12 62.98 35.20
C ALA A 635 -35.69 62.14 34.02
N HIS A 636 -34.85 61.47 33.24
CA HIS A 636 -35.28 60.54 32.19
C HIS A 636 -35.45 59.08 32.67
N ILE A 637 -35.12 58.77 33.93
CA ILE A 637 -35.35 57.46 34.53
C ILE A 637 -36.78 57.40 35.10
N PRO A 638 -37.63 56.43 34.73
CA PRO A 638 -38.97 56.30 35.29
C PRO A 638 -38.95 56.16 36.82
N ASN A 639 -39.81 56.90 37.52
CA ASN A 639 -39.89 56.86 38.99
C ASN A 639 -40.07 55.44 39.56
N SER A 640 -40.79 54.56 38.85
CA SER A 640 -40.98 53.15 39.23
C SER A 640 -39.70 52.32 39.16
N ILE A 641 -38.73 52.68 38.31
CA ILE A 641 -37.38 52.11 38.30
C ILE A 641 -36.56 52.67 39.48
N MET A 642 -36.69 53.97 39.77
CA MET A 642 -35.99 54.59 40.90
C MET A 642 -36.44 54.00 42.25
N THR A 643 -37.75 53.84 42.49
CA THR A 643 -38.27 53.14 43.68
C THR A 643 -37.72 51.72 43.79
N ILE A 644 -37.66 50.98 42.68
CA ILE A 644 -37.12 49.61 42.66
C ILE A 644 -35.60 49.59 42.89
N LEU A 645 -34.86 50.65 42.58
CA LEU A 645 -33.43 50.80 42.94
C LEU A 645 -33.24 51.15 44.42
N GLU A 646 -34.03 52.08 44.96
CA GLU A 646 -33.80 52.67 46.29
C GLU A 646 -34.36 51.84 47.47
N ALA A 647 -35.28 50.91 47.22
CA ALA A 647 -35.96 50.11 48.26
C ALA A 647 -35.08 49.09 49.07
N SER A 648 -33.77 49.30 49.21
CA SER A 648 -32.92 48.48 50.09
C SER A 648 -32.77 49.11 51.47
N GLY A 649 -33.52 48.60 52.45
CA GLY A 649 -33.17 48.76 53.87
C GLY A 649 -34.21 49.39 54.80
N LYS A 650 -35.47 48.95 54.77
CA LYS A 650 -36.38 49.06 55.93
C LYS A 650 -37.62 48.15 55.82
N GLN A 651 -37.51 46.93 56.35
CA GLN A 651 -38.64 46.11 56.82
C GLN A 651 -38.16 45.29 58.01
N GLU A 652 -38.32 45.84 59.21
CA GLU A 652 -38.39 45.05 60.44
C GLU A 652 -39.81 44.45 60.51
N PRO A 653 -39.97 43.16 60.85
CA PRO A 653 -41.28 42.59 61.11
C PRO A 653 -41.74 42.99 62.52
N GLU A 654 -42.53 44.06 62.61
CA GLU A 654 -43.15 44.47 63.88
C GLU A 654 -44.15 43.40 64.34
N ALA A 655 -44.09 43.04 65.62
CA ALA A 655 -44.78 41.87 66.15
C ALA A 655 -46.29 42.08 66.33
N LYS A 656 -47.05 40.99 66.29
CA LYS A 656 -48.41 40.94 66.84
C LYS A 656 -48.67 39.61 67.54
N GLU A 657 -48.99 39.70 68.82
CA GLU A 657 -49.15 38.55 69.72
C GLU A 657 -50.49 37.84 69.52
N VAL A 658 -50.48 36.51 69.70
CA VAL A 658 -51.64 35.68 70.06
C VAL A 658 -51.12 34.62 71.06
N PRO A 659 -51.78 34.38 72.20
CA PRO A 659 -51.23 33.60 73.31
C PRO A 659 -51.29 32.07 73.13
N ALA A 660 -50.65 31.33 74.04
CA ALA A 660 -50.35 29.91 73.92
C ALA A 660 -51.19 28.96 74.80
N GLY A 661 -51.21 27.68 74.39
CA GLY A 661 -51.36 26.49 75.26
C GLY A 661 -52.74 25.80 75.26
N PRO A 662 -52.85 24.54 75.75
CA PRO A 662 -51.80 23.61 76.23
C PRO A 662 -51.57 22.41 75.26
N LEU A 663 -50.36 21.83 75.12
CA LEU A 663 -49.68 20.73 75.86
C LEU A 663 -50.18 19.28 75.57
N GLU A 664 -49.29 18.31 75.83
CA GLU A 664 -49.45 16.83 75.78
C GLU A 664 -49.64 16.18 74.39
N GLU A 665 -49.02 15.04 74.05
CA GLU A 665 -47.79 14.36 74.54
C GLU A 665 -47.41 13.22 73.54
N ASP A 666 -46.11 12.98 73.27
CA ASP A 666 -45.51 11.61 73.11
C ASP A 666 -43.96 11.64 72.95
N ASP A 667 -43.30 10.50 73.20
CA ASP A 667 -41.83 10.31 73.36
C ASP A 667 -40.95 10.65 72.11
N LEU A 668 -39.78 11.30 72.24
CA LEU A 668 -38.48 10.84 72.79
C LEU A 668 -37.88 9.62 72.04
N GLU A 669 -36.86 9.78 71.18
CA GLU A 669 -35.42 10.00 71.44
C GLU A 669 -34.60 8.70 71.65
N PRO A 670 -33.25 8.70 71.54
CA PRO A 670 -32.36 9.63 70.82
C PRO A 670 -31.28 8.90 69.97
N LEU A 671 -30.48 9.66 69.22
CA LEU A 671 -29.00 9.64 69.37
C LEU A 671 -28.32 10.83 68.66
N ALA A 672 -28.34 11.99 69.37
CA ALA A 672 -27.16 12.64 69.93
C ALA A 672 -25.76 12.31 69.35
N LEU A 673 -24.77 13.24 69.23
CA LEU A 673 -24.63 14.67 69.59
C LEU A 673 -23.41 15.22 68.78
N ALA A 674 -23.49 16.38 68.10
CA ALA A 674 -22.96 17.69 68.54
C ALA A 674 -21.47 17.98 68.15
N PRO A 675 -20.87 19.13 68.54
CA PRO A 675 -21.31 20.51 68.27
C PRO A 675 -20.22 21.36 67.55
N ALA A 676 -20.55 22.61 67.19
CA ALA A 676 -19.60 23.62 66.70
C ALA A 676 -19.24 24.67 67.75
N PRO A 677 -17.96 25.12 67.83
CA PRO A 677 -17.55 26.34 68.53
C PRO A 677 -17.12 27.49 67.58
N ALA A 678 -16.69 28.62 68.17
CA ALA A 678 -16.58 29.96 67.57
C ALA A 678 -15.27 30.22 66.74
N PRO A 679 -15.10 31.41 66.10
CA PRO A 679 -14.24 31.58 64.91
C PRO A 679 -12.76 31.94 65.17
N ALA A 680 -11.90 31.66 64.17
CA ALA A 680 -10.48 31.99 64.09
C ALA A 680 -10.07 32.35 62.63
N PRO A 681 -8.85 32.84 62.33
CA PRO A 681 -8.62 33.79 61.22
C PRO A 681 -8.32 33.20 59.82
N ARG A 682 -8.30 34.10 58.83
CA ARG A 682 -7.93 33.84 57.42
C ARG A 682 -6.47 33.35 57.28
N PRO A 683 -6.19 32.32 56.45
CA PRO A 683 -4.82 31.94 56.09
C PRO A 683 -4.22 32.89 55.03
N PRO A 684 -2.89 33.10 55.00
CA PRO A 684 -2.21 33.97 54.03
C PRO A 684 -2.04 33.35 52.64
N GLN A 685 -1.92 34.21 51.62
CA GLN A 685 -1.90 33.84 50.20
C GLN A 685 -0.50 33.42 49.68
N ASP A 686 0.11 32.37 50.23
CA ASP A 686 1.43 31.89 49.74
C ASP A 686 1.53 30.38 49.43
N LEU A 687 0.67 29.53 50.03
CA LEU A 687 0.80 28.07 49.88
C LEU A 687 0.61 27.56 48.44
N ILE A 688 -0.07 28.34 47.58
CA ILE A 688 -0.30 28.02 46.17
C ILE A 688 0.97 28.27 45.34
N GLY A 689 1.67 29.38 45.60
CA GLY A 689 2.96 29.68 44.97
C GLY A 689 4.01 28.64 45.35
N LEU A 690 4.04 28.26 46.64
CA LEU A 690 4.95 27.22 47.14
C LEU A 690 4.72 25.86 46.46
N ARG A 691 3.46 25.41 46.33
CA ARG A 691 3.14 24.16 45.58
C ARG A 691 3.55 24.23 44.11
N LEU A 692 3.30 25.35 43.43
CA LEU A 692 3.65 25.51 42.01
C LEU A 692 5.18 25.52 41.78
N ALA A 693 5.94 26.08 42.74
CA ALA A 693 7.39 25.98 42.76
C ALA A 693 7.87 24.53 43.02
N GLN A 694 7.24 23.82 43.94
CA GLN A 694 7.54 22.43 44.26
C GLN A 694 7.26 21.48 43.08
N GLU A 695 6.16 21.70 42.34
CA GLU A 695 5.84 20.95 41.12
C GLU A 695 6.88 21.22 40.00
N LYS A 696 7.32 22.48 39.82
CA LYS A 696 8.40 22.82 38.88
C LYS A 696 9.75 22.21 39.27
N ALA A 697 10.06 22.14 40.57
CA ALA A 697 11.28 21.50 41.06
C ALA A 697 11.27 19.99 40.78
N LEU A 698 10.16 19.31 41.08
CA LEU A 698 9.97 17.88 40.79
C LEU A 698 10.09 17.58 39.29
N LYS A 699 9.53 18.45 38.43
CA LYS A 699 9.63 18.32 36.97
C LYS A 699 11.07 18.44 36.47
N ARG A 700 11.86 19.37 37.02
CA ARG A 700 13.29 19.48 36.69
C ARG A 700 14.08 18.25 37.12
N GLN A 701 13.83 17.72 38.32
CA GLN A 701 14.50 16.49 38.79
C GLN A 701 14.19 15.28 37.89
N LEU A 702 12.94 15.13 37.44
CA LEU A 702 12.56 14.09 36.47
C LEU A 702 13.18 14.27 35.08
N GLU A 703 13.36 15.52 34.62
CA GLU A 703 14.01 15.86 33.36
C GLU A 703 15.54 15.65 33.42
N GLU A 704 16.14 15.83 34.60
CA GLU A 704 17.55 15.58 34.90
C GLU A 704 17.85 14.07 35.05
N GLU A 705 16.98 13.30 35.73
CA GLU A 705 17.04 11.83 35.75
C GLU A 705 16.91 11.22 34.34
N GLN A 706 16.06 11.77 33.47
CA GLN A 706 15.91 11.28 32.10
C GLN A 706 17.15 11.55 31.23
N LYS A 707 17.94 12.60 31.52
CA LYS A 707 19.23 12.84 30.86
C LYS A 707 20.36 11.93 31.37
N LEU A 708 20.19 11.27 32.52
CA LEU A 708 21.23 10.46 33.17
C LEU A 708 21.12 8.94 32.91
N LYS A 709 20.25 8.51 31.99
CA LYS A 709 20.10 7.09 31.60
C LYS A 709 20.67 6.80 30.20
N PRO A 710 21.96 6.43 30.06
CA PRO A 710 22.43 5.80 28.83
C PRO A 710 21.74 4.44 28.64
N GLY A 711 21.34 4.13 27.40
CA GLY A 711 20.52 2.96 27.09
C GLY A 711 21.25 1.63 27.26
N GLY A 712 20.59 0.66 27.89
CA GLY A 712 21.09 -0.72 28.06
C GLY A 712 20.26 -1.73 27.27
N VAL A 713 20.73 -2.12 26.09
CA VAL A 713 20.29 -3.33 25.39
C VAL A 713 21.54 -4.10 24.98
N GLY A 714 21.92 -5.10 25.78
CA GLY A 714 23.12 -5.91 25.55
C GLY A 714 22.79 -7.27 24.96
N ALA A 715 23.24 -7.52 23.72
CA ALA A 715 23.39 -8.86 23.17
C ALA A 715 24.72 -9.50 23.64
N PRO A 716 24.87 -10.84 23.64
CA PRO A 716 26.02 -11.49 24.29
C PRO A 716 27.34 -11.44 23.48
N SER A 717 28.26 -10.61 23.98
CA SER A 717 29.71 -10.87 24.20
C SER A 717 30.55 -11.67 23.18
N SER A 718 31.60 -11.03 22.64
CA SER A 718 32.92 -11.66 22.40
C SER A 718 34.08 -10.61 22.34
N SER A 719 35.33 -11.08 22.57
CA SER A 719 36.65 -10.46 22.28
C SER A 719 37.11 -9.11 22.91
N SER A 720 37.87 -9.21 24.01
CA SER A 720 39.29 -8.78 24.20
C SER A 720 39.81 -7.30 24.15
N SER A 721 40.32 -6.86 25.33
CA SER A 721 41.68 -6.30 25.65
C SER A 721 42.11 -4.82 25.46
N SER A 722 42.87 -4.32 26.47
CA SER A 722 43.73 -3.09 26.58
C SER A 722 43.04 -1.70 26.51
N SER A 723 43.14 -0.80 27.50
CA SER A 723 44.31 -0.02 28.04
C SER A 723 44.75 1.11 27.08
N THR A 724 44.92 2.40 27.45
CA THR A 724 45.22 3.04 28.77
C THR A 724 44.67 4.49 28.90
N ARG A 725 44.78 5.12 30.09
CA ARG A 725 44.53 6.56 30.46
C ARG A 725 45.81 7.10 31.19
N PRO A 726 45.99 8.38 31.62
CA PRO A 726 45.35 9.69 31.36
C PRO A 726 46.35 10.75 30.77
N GLY A 727 46.16 12.07 30.65
CA GLY A 727 45.25 13.06 31.29
C GLY A 727 45.35 14.50 30.69
N PRO A 728 44.86 15.57 31.36
CA PRO A 728 44.54 16.91 30.79
C PRO A 728 45.42 18.07 31.41
N PRO A 729 45.09 19.40 31.43
CA PRO A 729 43.96 20.19 30.85
C PRO A 729 44.26 21.62 30.27
N GLN A 730 43.31 22.19 29.48
CA GLN A 730 42.87 23.63 29.42
C GLN A 730 43.88 24.78 29.11
N PRO A 731 43.45 26.08 28.94
CA PRO A 731 42.09 26.67 28.89
C PRO A 731 41.75 27.52 27.62
N GLU A 732 40.60 28.19 27.73
CA GLU A 732 39.82 29.09 26.85
C GLU A 732 40.53 30.36 26.31
N GLU A 733 39.96 30.97 25.27
CA GLU A 733 39.56 32.40 25.31
C GLU A 733 38.41 32.72 24.31
N THR A 734 37.64 33.78 24.56
CA THR A 734 36.40 34.15 23.83
C THR A 734 36.37 35.61 23.38
N ILE A 735 36.01 35.88 22.12
CA ILE A 735 35.57 37.22 21.63
C ILE A 735 34.37 37.01 20.66
N ASP A 736 33.56 38.05 20.45
CA ASP A 736 32.14 37.99 20.10
C ASP A 736 31.76 38.96 18.92
N PHE A 737 30.49 38.88 18.49
CA PHE A 737 29.70 39.86 17.70
C PHE A 737 29.88 40.06 16.17
N ARG A 738 28.81 39.65 15.46
CA ARG A 738 27.86 40.53 14.70
C ARG A 738 27.74 40.35 13.17
N GLU A 739 26.49 40.51 12.70
CA GLU A 739 26.03 40.53 11.30
C GLU A 739 26.32 41.84 10.58
N GLU A 740 26.57 41.79 9.26
CA GLU A 740 25.82 42.60 8.29
C GLU A 740 25.86 42.00 6.86
N GLY A 741 25.17 42.65 5.92
CA GLY A 741 24.68 42.09 4.65
C GLY A 741 25.57 42.22 3.39
N PRO A 742 24.99 42.03 2.18
CA PRO A 742 25.71 41.43 1.05
C PRO A 742 25.81 42.27 -0.24
N GLU A 743 26.91 42.11 -0.99
CA GLU A 743 27.04 42.55 -2.40
C GLU A 743 27.84 41.55 -3.28
N CYS A 744 27.89 41.85 -4.58
CA CYS A 744 28.26 40.99 -5.73
C CYS A 744 29.80 40.85 -5.95
N GLU A 745 30.38 40.18 -6.97
CA GLU A 745 29.84 39.63 -8.22
C GLU A 745 30.78 38.59 -8.91
N THR A 746 30.23 37.48 -9.43
CA THR A 746 30.74 36.65 -10.58
C THR A 746 32.15 35.97 -10.56
N PRO A 747 32.42 35.01 -11.48
CA PRO A 747 31.54 34.03 -12.11
C PRO A 747 32.07 32.57 -12.02
N ALA A 748 31.16 31.60 -12.12
CA ALA A 748 31.48 30.20 -12.47
C ALA A 748 30.62 29.77 -13.66
N ILE A 749 31.21 29.00 -14.60
CA ILE A 749 30.56 28.66 -15.87
C ILE A 749 29.56 27.52 -15.69
N PHE A 750 28.36 27.69 -16.26
CA PHE A 750 27.26 26.74 -16.23
C PHE A 750 26.91 26.30 -17.65
N ILE A 751 26.73 25.01 -17.88
CA ILE A 751 26.09 24.47 -19.10
C ILE A 751 25.04 23.46 -18.64
N SER A 752 23.78 23.72 -18.98
CA SER A 752 22.67 22.77 -18.78
C SER A 752 22.69 21.71 -19.87
N MET A 753 22.19 20.52 -19.54
CA MET A 753 21.64 19.59 -20.52
C MET A 753 20.24 19.22 -20.04
N ASP A 754 19.24 19.64 -20.79
CA ASP A 754 17.84 19.33 -20.57
C ASP A 754 17.45 18.08 -21.38
N ASP A 755 16.65 17.19 -20.79
CA ASP A 755 16.13 15.98 -21.45
C ASP A 755 14.88 16.30 -22.30
N ASP A 756 14.97 16.16 -23.63
CA ASP A 756 13.83 15.69 -24.43
C ASP A 756 14.29 15.00 -25.73
N SER A 757 13.90 13.74 -25.91
CA SER A 757 13.60 13.12 -27.22
C SER A 757 13.22 11.65 -27.03
N GLY A 758 11.93 11.35 -27.15
CA GLY A 758 11.50 10.03 -27.61
C GLY A 758 11.38 10.03 -29.13
N LEU A 759 11.74 8.94 -29.81
CA LEU A 759 11.05 8.51 -31.03
C LEU A 759 11.35 7.04 -31.38
N THR A 760 10.33 6.44 -31.98
CA THR A 760 10.20 5.09 -32.57
C THR A 760 11.44 4.47 -33.23
N GLU A 761 11.73 3.22 -32.89
CA GLU A 761 12.56 2.31 -33.71
C GLU A 761 11.65 1.49 -34.64
N ALA A 762 11.79 1.65 -35.96
CA ALA A 762 11.03 0.89 -36.95
C ALA A 762 11.82 0.71 -38.26
N ALA A 763 12.09 -0.56 -38.61
CA ALA A 763 12.45 -1.10 -39.92
C ALA A 763 13.46 -0.31 -40.80
N LEU A 764 14.71 -0.79 -40.83
CA LEU A 764 15.59 -0.64 -42.00
C LEU A 764 16.10 -2.02 -42.44
N LEU A 765 15.63 -2.47 -43.61
CA LEU A 765 16.28 -3.47 -44.44
C LEU A 765 16.08 -3.12 -45.92
N ASP A 766 17.07 -3.54 -46.71
CA ASP A 766 17.19 -3.42 -48.16
C ASP A 766 17.48 -2.01 -48.73
N SER A 767 18.25 -1.99 -49.82
CA SER A 767 18.69 -0.82 -50.57
C SER A 767 19.40 -1.27 -51.86
N SER A 768 18.80 -1.02 -53.02
CA SER A 768 19.47 -1.19 -54.31
C SER A 768 18.83 -0.38 -55.44
N LEU A 769 19.72 0.22 -56.24
CA LEU A 769 19.56 0.74 -57.61
C LEU A 769 18.76 2.03 -57.86
N GLU A 770 19.55 3.09 -58.12
CA GLU A 770 19.45 4.05 -59.25
C GLU A 770 18.26 5.02 -59.38
N GLY A 771 18.58 6.24 -59.85
CA GLY A 771 17.63 7.36 -60.06
C GLY A 771 17.31 7.61 -61.55
N PRO A 772 17.07 8.86 -62.03
CA PRO A 772 17.37 10.15 -61.40
C PRO A 772 16.22 11.20 -61.36
N LEU A 773 16.57 12.36 -60.78
CA LEU A 773 15.92 13.69 -60.82
C LEU A 773 15.49 14.17 -62.24
N PRO A 774 14.62 15.21 -62.41
CA PRO A 774 14.49 16.44 -61.58
C PRO A 774 13.03 16.97 -61.42
N LYS A 775 12.66 18.23 -61.05
CA LYS A 775 13.33 19.56 -60.86
C LYS A 775 12.40 20.54 -60.10
N GLU A 776 12.95 21.53 -59.36
CA GLU A 776 12.40 22.89 -59.05
C GLU A 776 10.98 23.06 -58.39
N ALA A 777 10.62 24.14 -57.65
CA ALA A 777 11.39 25.20 -56.96
C ALA A 777 10.54 25.97 -55.90
N ALA A 778 11.23 26.44 -54.84
CA ALA A 778 11.15 27.75 -54.15
C ALA A 778 9.82 28.40 -53.63
N GLY A 779 9.95 29.08 -52.48
CA GLY A 779 8.98 30.05 -51.89
C GLY A 779 7.99 29.43 -50.89
N GLY A 780 7.61 30.05 -49.76
CA GLY A 780 7.91 31.38 -49.21
C GLY A 780 6.61 32.06 -48.71
N LEU A 781 6.18 31.83 -47.47
CA LEU A 781 6.41 32.62 -46.24
C LEU A 781 5.41 33.78 -46.00
N THR A 782 4.78 33.76 -44.79
CA THR A 782 3.90 34.78 -44.16
C THR A 782 2.53 35.04 -44.85
N SER A 783 1.45 35.57 -44.23
CA SER A 783 1.22 36.21 -42.91
C SER A 783 -0.17 35.85 -42.30
N LYS A 784 -0.48 36.40 -41.10
CA LYS A 784 -1.84 36.50 -40.47
C LYS A 784 -2.77 37.44 -41.29
N GLU A 785 -4.08 37.68 -41.02
CA GLU A 785 -4.85 37.73 -39.75
C GLU A 785 -6.39 37.56 -39.93
N GLU A 786 -7.21 37.88 -38.91
CA GLU A 786 -8.67 37.60 -38.82
C GLU A 786 -9.58 38.44 -39.76
N ARG A 787 -10.78 37.93 -40.17
CA ARG A 787 -12.11 38.12 -39.49
C ARG A 787 -13.33 37.79 -40.40
N SER A 788 -14.46 37.48 -39.75
CA SER A 788 -15.82 37.15 -40.29
C SER A 788 -16.52 38.32 -41.03
N PRO A 789 -17.69 38.17 -41.71
CA PRO A 789 -18.70 37.07 -41.61
C PRO A 789 -19.37 36.58 -42.93
N GLN A 790 -20.35 35.67 -42.79
CA GLN A 790 -21.24 35.16 -43.85
C GLN A 790 -22.61 35.89 -43.86
N THR A 791 -23.32 35.86 -45.00
CA THR A 791 -24.64 36.48 -45.25
C THR A 791 -25.45 35.67 -46.29
N LEU A 792 -26.77 35.94 -46.43
CA LEU A 792 -27.76 35.38 -47.41
C LEU A 792 -28.36 34.02 -46.98
N THR A 793 -29.68 33.76 -46.80
CA THR A 793 -30.99 34.47 -46.99
C THR A 793 -31.42 34.78 -48.45
N PRO A 794 -32.72 35.03 -48.78
CA PRO A 794 -34.02 34.91 -48.03
C PRO A 794 -34.77 33.58 -48.37
N ALA A 795 -36.10 33.33 -48.36
CA ALA A 795 -37.42 33.98 -48.10
C ALA A 795 -38.46 32.88 -47.66
N GLY A 796 -39.79 33.02 -47.47
CA GLY A 796 -40.78 34.12 -47.47
C GLY A 796 -42.25 33.58 -47.56
N GLU A 797 -43.27 34.36 -47.14
CA GLU A 797 -44.76 34.20 -47.28
C GLU A 797 -45.42 32.91 -46.67
N ASP A 798 -46.35 32.92 -45.69
CA ASP A 798 -47.75 33.45 -45.57
C ASP A 798 -48.85 32.51 -46.17
N THR A 799 -50.08 32.30 -45.61
CA THR A 799 -50.80 32.85 -44.42
C THR A 799 -51.90 31.90 -43.85
N MET A 800 -52.30 32.11 -42.58
CA MET A 800 -53.66 31.98 -41.97
C MET A 800 -54.44 30.64 -41.70
N LYS A 801 -55.03 30.62 -40.47
CA LYS A 801 -56.41 30.22 -40.02
C LYS A 801 -56.73 28.86 -39.34
N THR A 802 -57.39 29.02 -38.19
CA THR A 802 -58.13 28.09 -37.29
C THR A 802 -59.61 27.90 -37.74
N PRO A 803 -60.43 26.91 -37.26
CA PRO A 803 -60.84 26.76 -35.85
C PRO A 803 -61.17 25.34 -35.29
N SER A 804 -61.53 25.30 -33.99
CA SER A 804 -62.05 24.17 -33.16
C SER A 804 -63.61 24.03 -33.28
N PRO A 805 -64.41 23.24 -32.48
CA PRO A 805 -64.16 22.62 -31.15
C PRO A 805 -64.85 21.26 -30.76
N ALA A 806 -64.54 20.80 -29.52
CA ALA A 806 -65.41 20.16 -28.49
C ALA A 806 -65.78 18.65 -28.46
N ALA A 807 -65.97 18.17 -27.20
CA ALA A 807 -66.59 16.92 -26.69
C ALA A 807 -65.86 15.56 -26.96
N GLU A 808 -66.01 14.48 -26.17
CA GLU A 808 -66.84 14.21 -24.96
C GLU A 808 -66.16 13.19 -23.99
N GLU A 809 -66.80 12.82 -22.87
CA GLU A 809 -66.28 11.94 -21.79
C GLU A 809 -66.57 10.43 -21.99
N SER A 810 -65.80 9.52 -21.36
CA SER A 810 -66.31 8.29 -20.71
C SER A 810 -65.21 7.40 -20.05
N GLY A 811 -65.56 6.68 -18.98
CA GLY A 811 -65.17 5.25 -18.83
C GLY A 811 -64.05 4.81 -17.87
N GLU A 812 -64.41 4.53 -16.61
CA GLU A 812 -63.74 3.59 -15.67
C GLU A 812 -64.06 2.10 -16.02
N PRO A 813 -63.57 1.05 -15.29
CA PRO A 813 -62.29 0.79 -14.59
C PRO A 813 -61.76 -0.68 -14.75
N GLU A 814 -60.77 -1.08 -13.92
CA GLU A 814 -60.35 -2.48 -13.58
C GLU A 814 -59.77 -3.38 -14.73
N SER A 815 -58.95 -4.43 -14.50
CA SER A 815 -58.75 -5.24 -13.29
C SER A 815 -57.34 -5.92 -13.16
N LYS A 816 -57.21 -6.76 -12.12
CA LYS A 816 -56.15 -7.75 -11.77
C LYS A 816 -55.60 -8.56 -12.98
N GLY A 817 -54.43 -9.22 -12.93
CA GLY A 817 -53.44 -9.44 -11.86
C GLY A 817 -52.84 -10.87 -11.93
N ASN A 818 -51.69 -11.11 -11.29
CA ASN A 818 -50.90 -12.37 -11.23
C ASN A 818 -50.35 -12.94 -12.55
N SER A 819 -49.02 -13.10 -12.63
CA SER A 819 -48.38 -14.34 -12.21
C SER A 819 -46.96 -14.08 -11.70
#